data_AF-A0A0F4KZH8-F1
#
_entry.id   AF-A0A0F4KZH8-F1
#
_cell.length_a   1.000
_cell.length_b   1.000
_cell.length_c   1.000
_cell.angle_alpha   90.00
_cell.angle_beta   90.00
_cell.angle_gamma   90.00
#
_symmetry.space_group_name_H-M   'P 1'
#
loop_
_entity.id
_entity.type
_entity.pdbx_description
1 polymer ?
#
loop_
_entity_poly.entity_id
_entity_poly.type
_entity_poly.pdbx_seq_one_letter_code
_entity_poly.pdbx_strand_id
1 'polypeptide(L)'
;MAVRGDIRNVAIVAHVDHGKTTLVNAMLQQSHVFSEREEVPDRVMDSNDLEKEKGITILAKNTAVKYTGPLAAKLGEPDGITINVVDTPGHADFGGEVERGISMVDGVVLLVDASEGPLPQTRFVLRKALEAKLPVILVINKTDRPDARISEVVSESTDLLLGLAQDVSEEGVDLDLDSLLDLPVIYCAAKAGKASVNQPADGAVPDNDDLEPLFEAILTNIPAPEYEEGAPLQAHVTNIDASDYLGRLGLVRIYNGTLSKGRQYGLSRVDGSIENFKLTEILRTKGLQRSPVDEAGPGDIVAVAGVEDIMIGETIVDQDDPRPLPLIHVDDPAVSMTFGTNDSPLAGTEGKDHKLTARMLKDRLDRELIGNVSIKVLPTDRPDAWEVQGRGELALAILAEQMRREGYELTVGRPQVVTKTVDGKLQEPMESDTIDVPEEYMGAVTQLMADRKGRMETMTNHGSGWVRMQFTVPSRGLLGFRTALLTATRGTGISASISAGYAPWAGDIKTRQNGSMVSDRSGKASPYAMQKLQARGEFFVKPQSPVYEGQIVGINNKPGDLDINITLEKHMTNMRSSTADVLETLTPPIDMSLEESLDFANDDECVEVTPESIRVRKIILDRDAWYKWNARQRRANKK
;
A
#
# COMPACT_ATOMS: atom_id res chain seq x y z
N MET A 1 -9.95 -6.31 -35.70
CA MET A 1 -10.68 -5.99 -34.46
C MET A 1 -11.29 -4.62 -34.62
N ALA A 2 -12.45 -4.39 -34.02
CA ALA A 2 -13.05 -3.05 -33.95
C ALA A 2 -12.40 -2.28 -32.79
N VAL A 3 -12.46 -0.95 -32.84
CA VAL A 3 -11.77 -0.06 -31.88
C VAL A 3 -12.79 0.89 -31.25
N ARG A 4 -12.70 1.12 -29.94
CA ARG A 4 -13.50 2.11 -29.21
C ARG A 4 -12.77 3.45 -29.14
N GLY A 5 -12.85 4.22 -30.23
CA GLY A 5 -12.15 5.51 -30.39
C GLY A 5 -12.49 6.54 -29.32
N ASP A 6 -13.70 6.45 -28.75
CA ASP A 6 -14.28 7.31 -27.72
C ASP A 6 -13.77 7.04 -26.29
N ILE A 7 -12.85 6.07 -26.10
CA ILE A 7 -12.31 5.71 -24.78
C ILE A 7 -10.76 5.64 -24.81
N ARG A 8 -10.13 6.07 -23.72
CA ARG A 8 -8.75 5.71 -23.35
C ARG A 8 -8.69 5.28 -21.89
N ASN A 9 -7.99 4.20 -21.60
CA ASN A 9 -7.72 3.76 -20.23
C ASN A 9 -6.24 3.94 -19.93
N VAL A 10 -5.89 4.75 -18.94
CA VAL A 10 -4.51 5.13 -18.63
C VAL A 10 -4.22 4.96 -17.15
N ALA A 11 -3.03 4.48 -16.80
CA ALA A 11 -2.55 4.50 -15.42
C ALA A 11 -1.59 5.68 -15.23
N ILE A 12 -1.71 6.42 -14.11
CA ILE A 12 -0.70 7.42 -13.75
C ILE A 12 0.21 6.85 -12.67
N VAL A 13 1.49 6.74 -13.00
CA VAL A 13 2.54 6.20 -12.14
C VAL A 13 3.44 7.36 -11.71
N ALA A 14 3.57 7.56 -10.40
CA ALA A 14 4.35 8.66 -9.85
C ALA A 14 4.95 8.26 -8.50
N HIS A 15 6.07 8.89 -8.13
CA HIS A 15 6.53 8.82 -6.75
C HIS A 15 5.62 9.66 -5.83
N VAL A 16 5.75 9.44 -4.53
CA VAL A 16 5.16 10.28 -3.48
C VAL A 16 5.48 11.75 -3.76
N ASP A 17 4.48 12.63 -3.63
CA ASP A 17 4.60 14.08 -3.83
C ASP A 17 5.02 14.55 -5.24
N HIS A 18 5.13 13.70 -6.26
CA HIS A 18 5.39 14.14 -7.65
C HIS A 18 4.17 14.81 -8.32
N GLY A 19 3.07 14.92 -7.60
CA GLY A 19 1.91 15.74 -7.99
C GLY A 19 0.85 14.99 -8.81
N LYS A 20 0.77 13.65 -8.70
CA LYS A 20 -0.25 12.83 -9.38
C LYS A 20 -1.67 13.34 -9.16
N THR A 21 -2.04 13.53 -7.90
CA THR A 21 -3.37 14.03 -7.52
C THR A 21 -3.62 15.44 -8.04
N THR A 22 -2.59 16.30 -8.04
CA THR A 22 -2.68 17.65 -8.60
C THR A 22 -2.88 17.62 -10.11
N LEU A 23 -2.22 16.71 -10.82
CA LEU A 23 -2.37 16.56 -12.26
C LEU A 23 -3.78 16.08 -12.62
N VAL A 24 -4.29 15.05 -11.95
CA VAL A 24 -5.65 14.54 -12.18
C VAL A 24 -6.69 15.63 -11.89
N ASN A 25 -6.47 16.45 -10.87
CA ASN A 25 -7.33 17.60 -10.59
C ASN A 25 -7.33 18.63 -11.71
N ALA A 26 -6.17 18.98 -12.22
CA ALA A 26 -6.06 19.92 -13.33
C ALA A 26 -6.74 19.36 -14.60
N MET A 27 -6.61 18.05 -14.87
CA MET A 27 -7.34 17.38 -15.95
C MET A 27 -8.86 17.48 -15.76
N LEU A 28 -9.35 17.23 -14.54
CA LEU A 28 -10.78 17.32 -14.22
C LEU A 28 -11.33 18.74 -14.38
N GLN A 29 -10.63 19.74 -13.86
CA GLN A 29 -11.04 21.15 -13.96
C GLN A 29 -11.15 21.63 -15.41
N GLN A 30 -10.23 21.18 -16.27
CA GLN A 30 -10.21 21.58 -17.68
C GLN A 30 -11.11 20.73 -18.58
N SER A 31 -11.58 19.57 -18.09
CA SER A 31 -12.51 18.71 -18.81
C SER A 31 -13.97 19.21 -18.83
N HIS A 32 -14.26 20.37 -18.21
CA HIS A 32 -15.61 20.94 -18.06
C HIS A 32 -16.66 19.96 -17.47
N VAL A 33 -16.22 18.88 -16.80
CA VAL A 33 -17.09 17.86 -16.18
C VAL A 33 -17.88 18.43 -14.99
N PHE A 34 -17.36 19.48 -14.35
CA PHE A 34 -18.01 20.18 -13.24
C PHE A 34 -18.66 21.48 -13.73
N SER A 35 -19.87 21.74 -13.24
CA SER A 35 -20.52 23.05 -13.44
C SER A 35 -19.74 24.15 -12.71
N GLU A 36 -19.78 25.41 -13.17
CA GLU A 36 -19.09 26.58 -12.53
C GLU A 36 -19.40 26.77 -11.03
N ARG A 37 -20.33 26.00 -10.46
CA ARG A 37 -20.77 26.03 -9.05
C ARG A 37 -20.31 24.85 -8.20
N GLU A 38 -19.66 23.83 -8.77
CA GLU A 38 -19.12 22.70 -8.01
C GLU A 38 -17.66 22.96 -7.65
N GLU A 39 -17.37 23.13 -6.37
CA GLU A 39 -15.99 23.16 -5.86
C GLU A 39 -15.36 21.78 -6.06
N VAL A 40 -14.40 21.69 -6.98
CA VAL A 40 -13.50 20.53 -7.08
C VAL A 40 -12.56 20.60 -5.87
N PRO A 41 -12.54 19.60 -4.97
CA PRO A 41 -11.61 19.59 -3.84
C PRO A 41 -10.16 19.68 -4.33
N ASP A 42 -9.31 20.46 -3.66
CA ASP A 42 -7.89 20.68 -4.02
C ASP A 42 -7.06 19.39 -4.21
N ARG A 43 -7.51 18.26 -3.67
CA ARG A 43 -6.94 16.92 -3.86
C ARG A 43 -8.04 15.85 -3.92
N VAL A 44 -8.28 15.30 -5.10
CA VAL A 44 -9.42 14.40 -5.36
C VAL A 44 -9.09 12.92 -5.14
N MET A 45 -7.86 12.51 -5.45
CA MET A 45 -7.45 11.09 -5.46
C MET A 45 -7.06 10.60 -4.05
N ASP A 46 -6.26 11.39 -3.33
CA ASP A 46 -5.85 11.12 -1.94
C ASP A 46 -6.95 11.58 -0.96
N SER A 47 -8.15 10.99 -1.07
CA SER A 47 -9.28 11.38 -0.21
C SER A 47 -9.14 10.89 1.23
N ASN A 48 -8.26 9.90 1.48
CA ASN A 48 -8.01 9.35 2.81
C ASN A 48 -6.85 10.10 3.51
N ASP A 49 -7.04 10.55 4.75
CA ASP A 49 -6.01 11.31 5.48
C ASP A 49 -4.72 10.50 5.70
N LEU A 50 -4.83 9.17 5.69
CA LEU A 50 -3.69 8.25 5.71
C LEU A 50 -2.86 8.29 4.43
N GLU A 51 -3.51 8.35 3.27
CA GLU A 51 -2.83 8.47 1.96
C GLU A 51 -2.05 9.78 1.90
N LYS A 52 -2.63 10.87 2.43
CA LYS A 52 -1.98 12.18 2.49
C LYS A 52 -0.77 12.22 3.43
N GLU A 53 -0.86 11.59 4.60
CA GLU A 53 0.21 11.62 5.60
C GLU A 53 1.38 10.71 5.22
N LYS A 54 1.07 9.52 4.68
CA LYS A 54 2.07 8.56 4.23
C LYS A 54 2.56 8.84 2.80
N GLY A 55 1.86 9.73 2.08
CA GLY A 55 2.17 10.11 0.70
C GLY A 55 1.96 9.01 -0.34
N ILE A 56 1.28 7.92 0.03
CA ILE A 56 1.05 6.75 -0.81
C ILE A 56 -0.42 6.64 -1.23
N THR A 57 -0.66 6.17 -2.44
CA THR A 57 -1.99 5.70 -2.85
C THR A 57 -2.17 4.28 -2.35
N ILE A 58 -3.21 4.03 -1.56
CA ILE A 58 -3.44 2.72 -0.91
C ILE A 58 -4.41 1.88 -1.74
N LEU A 59 -5.46 2.50 -2.30
CA LEU A 59 -6.45 1.81 -3.14
C LEU A 59 -6.50 2.43 -4.54
N ALA A 60 -6.53 1.56 -5.55
CA ALA A 60 -6.69 2.02 -6.93
C ALA A 60 -8.09 2.60 -7.16
N LYS A 61 -8.15 3.90 -7.47
CA LYS A 61 -9.40 4.60 -7.82
C LYS A 61 -9.44 4.88 -9.32
N ASN A 62 -10.60 4.66 -9.92
CA ASN A 62 -10.87 5.05 -11.29
C ASN A 62 -11.50 6.45 -11.31
N THR A 63 -10.93 7.34 -12.11
CA THR A 63 -11.45 8.70 -12.36
C THR A 63 -11.70 8.86 -13.85
N ALA A 64 -12.92 9.23 -14.23
CA ALA A 64 -13.30 9.39 -15.63
C ALA A 64 -13.30 10.87 -16.04
N VAL A 65 -12.34 11.26 -16.88
CA VAL A 65 -12.21 12.61 -17.44
C VAL A 65 -12.86 12.65 -18.83
N LYS A 66 -13.86 13.51 -19.06
CA LYS A 66 -14.48 13.64 -20.38
C LYS A 66 -13.78 14.77 -21.15
N TYR A 67 -12.96 14.41 -22.12
CA TYR A 67 -12.27 15.36 -22.97
C TYR A 67 -13.14 15.75 -24.16
N THR A 68 -13.52 17.03 -24.26
CA THR A 68 -14.32 17.59 -25.37
C THR A 68 -13.53 18.60 -26.20
N GLY A 69 -12.19 18.54 -26.13
CA GLY A 69 -11.31 19.48 -26.82
C GLY A 69 -11.29 19.28 -28.35
N PRO A 70 -10.57 20.16 -29.07
CA PRO A 70 -10.59 20.19 -30.53
C PRO A 70 -10.05 18.90 -31.16
N LEU A 71 -9.17 18.17 -30.49
CA LEU A 71 -8.66 16.90 -31.00
C LEU A 71 -9.75 15.81 -31.04
N ALA A 72 -10.72 15.83 -30.12
CA ALA A 72 -11.79 14.83 -30.09
C ALA A 72 -12.60 14.86 -31.40
N ALA A 73 -13.00 16.06 -31.84
CA ALA A 73 -13.70 16.24 -33.11
C ALA A 73 -12.86 15.81 -34.32
N LYS A 74 -11.54 16.04 -34.30
CA LYS A 74 -10.63 15.62 -35.38
C LYS A 74 -10.48 14.10 -35.46
N LEU A 75 -10.54 13.42 -34.32
CA LEU A 75 -10.49 11.95 -34.23
C LEU A 75 -11.84 11.28 -34.53
N GLY A 76 -12.87 12.05 -34.89
CA GLY A 76 -14.19 11.54 -35.24
C GLY A 76 -15.15 11.40 -34.06
N GLU A 77 -14.79 11.93 -32.89
CA GLU A 77 -15.56 11.85 -31.64
C GLU A 77 -16.06 13.24 -31.20
N PRO A 78 -17.03 13.85 -31.90
CA PRO A 78 -17.50 15.21 -31.62
C PRO A 78 -18.19 15.34 -30.26
N ASP A 79 -18.72 14.25 -29.71
CA ASP A 79 -19.34 14.19 -28.38
C ASP A 79 -18.29 14.03 -27.25
N GLY A 80 -17.00 14.03 -27.61
CA GLY A 80 -15.85 13.94 -26.71
C GLY A 80 -15.38 12.51 -26.43
N ILE A 81 -14.19 12.38 -25.88
CA ILE A 81 -13.52 11.11 -25.56
C ILE A 81 -13.43 10.96 -24.03
N THR A 82 -13.74 9.78 -23.51
CA THR A 82 -13.61 9.49 -22.08
C THR A 82 -12.22 8.91 -21.79
N ILE A 83 -11.46 9.58 -20.93
CA ILE A 83 -10.16 9.13 -20.44
C ILE A 83 -10.37 8.61 -19.02
N ASN A 84 -10.33 7.28 -18.86
CA ASN A 84 -10.35 6.62 -17.56
C ASN A 84 -8.92 6.63 -17.01
N VAL A 85 -8.72 7.36 -15.92
CA VAL A 85 -7.47 7.43 -15.19
C VAL A 85 -7.55 6.45 -14.02
N VAL A 86 -6.79 5.37 -14.11
CA VAL A 86 -6.62 4.39 -13.04
C VAL A 86 -5.45 4.83 -12.18
N ASP A 87 -5.72 5.06 -10.90
CA ASP A 87 -4.69 5.38 -9.94
C ASP A 87 -3.98 4.12 -9.45
N THR A 88 -2.69 3.94 -9.75
CA THR A 88 -1.92 2.80 -9.23
C THR A 88 -1.16 3.20 -7.96
N PRO A 89 -1.15 2.36 -6.91
CA PRO A 89 -0.21 2.50 -5.80
C PRO A 89 1.23 2.60 -6.32
N GLY A 90 1.97 3.63 -5.92
CA GLY A 90 3.38 3.79 -6.30
C GLY A 90 4.34 2.99 -5.41
N HIS A 91 3.81 2.18 -4.49
CA HIS A 91 4.55 1.61 -3.38
C HIS A 91 4.64 0.07 -3.50
N ALA A 92 5.85 -0.48 -3.31
CA ALA A 92 6.17 -1.90 -3.52
C ALA A 92 5.31 -2.89 -2.71
N ASP A 93 4.94 -2.53 -1.47
CA ASP A 93 4.08 -3.36 -0.61
C ASP A 93 2.66 -3.63 -1.17
N PHE A 94 2.26 -2.92 -2.23
CA PHE A 94 0.98 -3.12 -2.93
C PHE A 94 1.17 -3.71 -4.33
N GLY A 95 2.18 -4.58 -4.50
CA GLY A 95 2.50 -5.17 -5.80
C GLY A 95 1.30 -5.85 -6.48
N GLY A 96 0.45 -6.51 -5.70
CA GLY A 96 -0.79 -7.10 -6.22
C GLY A 96 -1.81 -6.07 -6.70
N GLU A 97 -1.95 -4.92 -6.02
CA GLU A 97 -2.81 -3.83 -6.46
C GLU A 97 -2.27 -3.17 -7.74
N VAL A 98 -0.95 -3.07 -7.86
CA VAL A 98 -0.27 -2.54 -9.05
C VAL A 98 -0.57 -3.39 -10.28
N GLU A 99 -0.40 -4.71 -10.20
CA GLU A 99 -0.68 -5.60 -11.32
C GLU A 99 -2.15 -5.54 -11.75
N ARG A 100 -3.08 -5.44 -10.78
CA ARG A 100 -4.51 -5.23 -11.07
C ARG A 100 -4.78 -3.90 -11.76
N GLY A 101 -4.14 -2.82 -11.29
CA GLY A 101 -4.22 -1.50 -11.89
C GLY A 101 -3.74 -1.49 -13.35
N ILE A 102 -2.60 -2.13 -13.61
CA ILE A 102 -2.00 -2.26 -14.94
C ILE A 102 -2.91 -3.08 -15.88
N SER A 103 -3.55 -4.15 -15.38
CA SER A 103 -4.49 -4.94 -16.20
C SER A 103 -5.73 -4.17 -16.69
N MET A 104 -6.07 -3.06 -16.04
CA MET A 104 -7.23 -2.23 -16.40
C MET A 104 -6.96 -1.22 -17.52
N VAL A 105 -5.71 -0.98 -17.87
CA VAL A 105 -5.32 0.14 -18.73
C VAL A 105 -4.72 -0.32 -20.05
N ASP A 106 -4.56 0.63 -20.96
CA ASP A 106 -3.99 0.45 -22.30
C ASP A 106 -2.68 1.22 -22.48
N GLY A 107 -2.25 1.98 -21.45
CA GLY A 107 -1.02 2.75 -21.44
C GLY A 107 -0.73 3.38 -20.08
N VAL A 108 0.48 3.89 -19.92
CA VAL A 108 0.98 4.45 -18.66
C VAL A 108 1.51 5.87 -18.85
N VAL A 109 1.16 6.76 -17.93
CA VAL A 109 1.72 8.10 -17.80
C VAL A 109 2.68 8.10 -16.61
N LEU A 110 3.97 8.17 -16.88
CA LEU A 110 5.02 8.26 -15.88
C LEU A 110 5.23 9.73 -15.51
N LEU A 111 4.82 10.10 -14.30
CA LEU A 111 4.92 11.45 -13.77
C LEU A 111 6.17 11.58 -12.89
N VAL A 112 7.05 12.52 -13.23
CA VAL A 112 8.33 12.75 -12.56
C VAL A 112 8.48 14.22 -12.16
N ASP A 113 8.90 14.51 -10.94
CA ASP A 113 9.20 15.87 -10.48
C ASP A 113 10.46 16.43 -11.18
N ALA A 114 10.35 17.64 -11.73
CA ALA A 114 11.41 18.33 -12.48
C ALA A 114 12.66 18.69 -11.66
N SER A 115 12.58 18.62 -10.33
CA SER A 115 13.70 18.88 -9.42
C SER A 115 14.28 17.58 -8.85
N GLU A 116 13.42 16.65 -8.42
CA GLU A 116 13.88 15.41 -7.78
C GLU A 116 14.38 14.38 -8.80
N GLY A 117 13.72 14.27 -9.95
CA GLY A 117 13.99 13.20 -10.92
C GLY A 117 13.30 11.88 -10.58
N PRO A 118 13.56 10.81 -11.35
CA PRO A 118 12.90 9.53 -11.15
C PRO A 118 13.38 8.87 -9.86
N LEU A 119 12.43 8.46 -9.01
CA LEU A 119 12.74 7.90 -7.71
C LEU A 119 12.63 6.37 -7.65
N PRO A 120 13.37 5.71 -6.74
CA PRO A 120 13.50 4.26 -6.66
C PRO A 120 12.16 3.48 -6.68
N GLN A 121 11.09 4.04 -6.10
CA GLN A 121 9.79 3.38 -5.95
C GLN A 121 9.02 3.24 -7.28
N THR A 122 9.19 4.16 -8.24
CA THR A 122 8.49 4.08 -9.55
C THR A 122 9.03 2.94 -10.42
N ARG A 123 10.24 2.44 -10.12
CA ARG A 123 10.91 1.37 -10.89
C ARG A 123 10.09 0.08 -10.93
N PHE A 124 9.47 -0.29 -9.81
CA PHE A 124 8.69 -1.53 -9.71
C PHE A 124 7.46 -1.47 -10.63
N VAL A 125 6.67 -0.41 -10.52
CA VAL A 125 5.44 -0.24 -11.29
C VAL A 125 5.76 -0.12 -12.79
N LEU A 126 6.79 0.63 -13.14
CA LEU A 126 7.23 0.80 -14.53
C LEU A 126 7.71 -0.52 -15.14
N ARG A 127 8.44 -1.35 -14.39
CA ARG A 127 8.81 -2.70 -14.84
C ARG A 127 7.57 -3.53 -15.17
N LYS A 128 6.56 -3.55 -14.29
CA LYS A 128 5.31 -4.28 -14.53
C LYS A 128 4.55 -3.78 -15.76
N ALA A 129 4.59 -2.47 -16.01
CA ALA A 129 4.02 -1.89 -17.23
C ALA A 129 4.76 -2.36 -18.50
N LEU A 130 6.09 -2.43 -18.45
CA LEU A 130 6.91 -2.94 -19.54
C LEU A 130 6.69 -4.45 -19.76
N GLU A 131 6.63 -5.26 -18.70
CA GLU A 131 6.25 -6.69 -18.78
C GLU A 131 4.88 -6.88 -19.48
N ALA A 132 3.94 -5.98 -19.22
CA ALA A 132 2.62 -5.93 -19.86
C ALA A 132 2.62 -5.29 -21.27
N LYS A 133 3.78 -4.86 -21.78
CA LYS A 133 3.98 -4.21 -23.09
C LYS A 133 3.13 -2.95 -23.28
N LEU A 134 2.89 -2.21 -22.20
CA LEU A 134 2.11 -0.98 -22.25
C LEU A 134 2.98 0.19 -22.75
N PRO A 135 2.46 1.04 -23.64
CA PRO A 135 3.13 2.27 -24.04
C PRO A 135 3.24 3.24 -22.84
N VAL A 136 4.36 3.96 -22.78
CA VAL A 136 4.67 4.89 -21.69
C VAL A 136 4.76 6.31 -22.23
N ILE A 137 4.17 7.27 -21.52
CA ILE A 137 4.32 8.72 -21.75
C ILE A 137 5.05 9.32 -20.55
N LEU A 138 6.10 10.11 -20.78
CA LEU A 138 6.87 10.76 -19.71
C LEU A 138 6.33 12.18 -19.51
N VAL A 139 5.93 12.47 -18.28
CA VAL A 139 5.47 13.80 -17.89
C VAL A 139 6.42 14.35 -16.81
N ILE A 140 7.13 15.42 -17.15
CA ILE A 140 7.98 16.15 -16.22
C ILE A 140 7.15 17.25 -15.56
N ASN A 141 6.79 17.06 -14.30
CA ASN A 141 5.90 17.92 -13.54
C ASN A 141 6.65 18.93 -12.66
N LYS A 142 5.94 19.98 -12.23
CA LYS A 142 6.45 21.06 -11.39
C LYS A 142 7.62 21.81 -12.03
N THR A 143 7.57 22.05 -13.34
CA THR A 143 8.61 22.82 -14.04
C THR A 143 8.75 24.26 -13.54
N ASP A 144 7.71 24.77 -12.85
CA ASP A 144 7.66 26.09 -12.21
C ASP A 144 8.51 26.20 -10.92
N ARG A 145 9.12 25.10 -10.47
CA ARG A 145 9.97 25.08 -9.28
C ARG A 145 11.32 25.78 -9.55
N PRO A 146 11.77 26.71 -8.67
CA PRO A 146 13.05 27.40 -8.85
C PRO A 146 14.28 26.47 -8.87
N ASP A 147 14.16 25.29 -8.27
CA ASP A 147 15.18 24.24 -8.20
C ASP A 147 14.99 23.14 -9.28
N ALA A 148 14.22 23.42 -10.33
CA ALA A 148 14.07 22.50 -11.46
C ALA A 148 15.38 22.32 -12.24
N ARG A 149 15.57 21.10 -12.77
CA ARG A 149 16.71 20.66 -13.56
C ARG A 149 16.21 19.78 -14.70
N ILE A 150 15.41 20.37 -15.58
CA ILE A 150 14.49 19.65 -16.47
C ILE A 150 15.25 18.69 -17.42
N SER A 151 16.30 19.18 -18.09
CA SER A 151 17.05 18.35 -19.05
C SER A 151 17.76 17.17 -18.40
N GLU A 152 18.27 17.35 -17.18
CA GLU A 152 18.90 16.27 -16.41
C GLU A 152 17.88 15.20 -16.04
N VAL A 153 16.70 15.62 -15.54
CA VAL A 153 15.63 14.71 -15.14
C VAL A 153 15.06 13.93 -16.32
N VAL A 154 14.94 14.54 -17.50
CA VAL A 154 14.55 13.83 -18.72
C VAL A 154 15.57 12.74 -19.06
N SER A 155 16.87 13.05 -19.01
CA SER A 155 17.93 12.06 -19.24
C SER A 155 17.84 10.92 -18.22
N GLU A 156 17.78 11.23 -16.93
CA GLU A 156 17.70 10.24 -15.85
C GLU A 156 16.48 9.33 -15.98
N SER A 157 15.32 9.89 -16.36
CA SER A 157 14.07 9.14 -16.55
C SER A 157 14.14 8.22 -17.77
N THR A 158 14.79 8.68 -18.84
CA THR A 158 15.00 7.90 -20.06
C THR A 158 15.99 6.77 -19.80
N ASP A 159 17.11 7.06 -19.12
CA ASP A 159 18.11 6.07 -18.73
C ASP A 159 17.51 4.99 -17.82
N LEU A 160 16.64 5.40 -16.87
CA LEU A 160 15.88 4.47 -16.04
C LEU A 160 15.02 3.52 -16.89
N LEU A 161 14.23 4.09 -17.80
CA LEU A 161 13.27 3.34 -18.60
C LEU A 161 13.98 2.36 -19.56
N LEU A 162 15.06 2.81 -20.20
CA LEU A 162 15.91 1.95 -21.05
C LEU A 162 16.58 0.85 -20.24
N GLY A 163 17.10 1.15 -19.06
CA GLY A 163 17.69 0.15 -18.17
C GLY A 163 16.68 -0.92 -17.78
N LEU A 164 15.47 -0.52 -17.36
CA LEU A 164 14.40 -1.47 -17.03
C LEU A 164 13.94 -2.30 -18.24
N ALA A 165 13.85 -1.69 -19.41
CA ALA A 165 13.44 -2.40 -20.63
C ALA A 165 14.49 -3.42 -21.08
N GLN A 166 15.78 -3.11 -20.94
CA GLN A 166 16.85 -4.07 -21.16
C GLN A 166 16.73 -5.27 -20.21
N ASP A 167 16.55 -5.00 -18.91
CA ASP A 167 16.39 -6.07 -17.91
C ASP A 167 15.20 -7.00 -18.25
N VAL A 168 14.06 -6.42 -18.60
CA VAL A 168 12.83 -7.17 -18.94
C VAL A 168 13.00 -7.95 -20.26
N SER A 169 13.75 -7.40 -21.22
CA SER A 169 14.09 -8.08 -22.47
C SER A 169 15.01 -9.28 -22.25
N GLU A 170 16.02 -9.14 -21.38
CA GLU A 170 16.92 -10.23 -20.98
C GLU A 170 16.18 -11.37 -20.25
N GLU A 171 15.11 -11.04 -19.51
CA GLU A 171 14.21 -11.99 -18.84
C GLU A 171 13.27 -12.72 -19.84
N GLY A 172 13.34 -12.41 -21.13
CA GLY A 172 12.65 -13.12 -22.21
C GLY A 172 11.37 -12.47 -22.72
N VAL A 173 11.09 -11.22 -22.32
CA VAL A 173 9.94 -10.45 -22.84
C VAL A 173 10.36 -9.69 -24.10
N ASP A 174 9.72 -10.02 -25.22
CA ASP A 174 9.96 -9.32 -26.50
C ASP A 174 9.42 -7.88 -26.45
N LEU A 175 10.32 -6.91 -26.23
CA LEU A 175 10.04 -5.47 -26.16
C LEU A 175 10.62 -4.76 -27.38
N ASP A 176 9.85 -3.81 -27.91
CA ASP A 176 10.31 -2.88 -28.93
C ASP A 176 11.13 -1.75 -28.28
N LEU A 177 12.43 -1.99 -28.11
CA LEU A 177 13.36 -1.02 -27.51
C LEU A 177 13.47 0.28 -28.32
N ASP A 178 13.26 0.22 -29.64
CA ASP A 178 13.34 1.41 -30.50
C ASP A 178 12.16 2.34 -30.21
N SER A 179 10.96 1.79 -29.98
CA SER A 179 9.78 2.58 -29.58
C SER A 179 9.96 3.33 -28.26
N LEU A 180 10.84 2.85 -27.37
CA LEU A 180 11.14 3.49 -26.08
C LEU A 180 12.12 4.67 -26.21
N LEU A 181 12.87 4.76 -27.32
CA LEU A 181 13.77 5.90 -27.60
C LEU A 181 13.00 7.14 -28.08
N ASP A 182 11.86 6.94 -28.75
CA ASP A 182 10.98 8.01 -29.27
C ASP A 182 9.81 8.33 -28.33
N LEU A 183 10.04 8.17 -27.03
CA LEU A 183 9.00 8.32 -26.02
C LEU A 183 8.49 9.77 -25.94
N PRO A 184 7.17 10.01 -25.94
CA PRO A 184 6.61 11.36 -25.85
C PRO A 184 6.90 11.98 -24.47
N VAL A 185 7.63 13.09 -24.46
CA VAL A 185 7.95 13.87 -23.26
C VAL A 185 7.06 15.12 -23.19
N ILE A 186 6.32 15.27 -22.09
CA ILE A 186 5.46 16.41 -21.82
C ILE A 186 5.93 17.15 -20.58
N TYR A 187 6.10 18.45 -20.67
CA TYR A 187 6.50 19.32 -19.58
C TYR A 187 5.26 19.94 -18.96
N CYS A 188 5.07 19.81 -17.65
CA CYS A 188 3.84 20.17 -16.97
C CYS A 188 4.10 20.99 -15.70
N ALA A 189 3.23 21.98 -15.49
CA ALA A 189 3.04 22.62 -14.20
C ALA A 189 1.59 22.35 -13.77
N ALA A 190 1.34 21.18 -13.17
CA ALA A 190 -0.01 20.73 -12.84
C ALA A 190 -0.79 21.74 -11.97
N LYS A 191 -0.12 22.42 -11.04
CA LYS A 191 -0.73 23.45 -10.19
C LYS A 191 -1.21 24.67 -10.98
N ALA A 192 -0.50 25.03 -12.05
CA ALA A 192 -0.89 26.09 -12.97
C ALA A 192 -1.87 25.60 -14.05
N GLY A 193 -2.08 24.28 -14.16
CA GLY A 193 -2.90 23.67 -15.20
C GLY A 193 -2.30 23.79 -16.61
N LYS A 194 -0.97 23.81 -16.74
CA LYS A 194 -0.30 24.07 -18.03
C LYS A 194 0.60 22.91 -18.42
N ALA A 195 0.58 22.51 -19.68
CA ALA A 195 1.49 21.50 -20.23
C ALA A 195 2.00 21.90 -21.62
N SER A 196 3.19 21.46 -22.01
CA SER A 196 3.77 21.69 -23.33
C SER A 196 4.65 20.54 -23.79
N VAL A 197 4.80 20.38 -25.10
CA VAL A 197 5.82 19.54 -25.72
C VAL A 197 7.18 20.25 -25.80
N ASN A 198 7.18 21.59 -25.71
CA ASN A 198 8.40 22.38 -25.72
C ASN A 198 8.96 22.46 -24.30
N GLN A 199 10.26 22.17 -24.15
CA GLN A 199 10.92 22.29 -22.86
C GLN A 199 10.94 23.75 -22.40
N PRO A 200 10.33 24.11 -21.25
CA PRO A 200 10.46 25.44 -20.68
C PRO A 200 11.86 25.64 -20.08
N ALA A 201 12.20 26.89 -19.74
CA ALA A 201 13.37 27.15 -18.91
C ALA A 201 13.16 26.58 -17.50
N ASP A 202 14.26 26.25 -16.80
CA ASP A 202 14.18 25.79 -15.42
C ASP A 202 13.51 26.83 -14.52
N GLY A 203 12.50 26.41 -13.76
CA GLY A 203 11.67 27.29 -12.93
C GLY A 203 10.62 28.10 -13.69
N ALA A 204 10.41 27.82 -14.98
CA ALA A 204 9.37 28.45 -15.78
C ALA A 204 8.14 27.56 -15.95
N VAL A 205 7.00 28.22 -16.12
CA VAL A 205 5.73 27.59 -16.46
C VAL A 205 5.73 27.27 -17.96
N PRO A 206 5.12 26.15 -18.42
CA PRO A 206 5.01 25.81 -19.84
C PRO A 206 4.37 26.94 -20.68
N ASP A 207 4.72 27.00 -21.97
CA ASP A 207 4.35 28.05 -22.93
C ASP A 207 2.91 27.94 -23.49
N ASN A 208 2.13 26.95 -23.01
CA ASN A 208 0.73 26.78 -23.33
C ASN A 208 -0.17 27.15 -22.13
N ASP A 209 -1.42 27.50 -22.40
CA ASP A 209 -2.35 27.98 -21.36
C ASP A 209 -3.14 26.88 -20.65
N ASP A 210 -3.13 25.66 -21.18
CA ASP A 210 -3.89 24.51 -20.66
C ASP A 210 -3.10 23.19 -20.78
N LEU A 211 -3.76 22.08 -20.45
CA LEU A 211 -3.24 20.72 -20.54
C LEU A 211 -3.48 20.07 -21.91
N GLU A 212 -3.89 20.81 -22.94
CA GLU A 212 -4.17 20.25 -24.28
C GLU A 212 -3.02 19.37 -24.79
N PRO A 213 -1.73 19.74 -24.68
CA PRO A 213 -0.64 18.88 -25.14
C PRO A 213 -0.54 17.52 -24.42
N LEU A 214 -0.96 17.45 -23.15
CA LEU A 214 -1.03 16.18 -22.42
C LEU A 214 -2.19 15.31 -22.94
N PHE A 215 -3.36 15.91 -23.19
CA PHE A 215 -4.49 15.20 -23.78
C PHE A 215 -4.14 14.69 -25.19
N GLU A 216 -3.50 15.52 -26.01
CA GLU A 216 -3.05 15.12 -27.35
C GLU A 216 -2.06 13.95 -27.30
N ALA A 217 -1.10 13.99 -26.36
CA ALA A 217 -0.14 12.91 -26.16
C ALA A 217 -0.82 11.60 -25.77
N ILE A 218 -1.79 11.63 -24.83
CA ILE A 218 -2.56 10.45 -24.42
C ILE A 218 -3.35 9.88 -25.60
N LEU A 219 -4.10 10.73 -26.32
CA LEU A 219 -4.99 10.28 -27.38
C LEU A 219 -4.26 9.71 -28.61
N THR A 220 -3.03 10.19 -28.85
CA THR A 220 -2.20 9.80 -29.99
C THR A 220 -1.35 8.56 -29.70
N ASN A 221 -0.75 8.47 -28.52
CA ASN A 221 0.24 7.43 -28.20
C ASN A 221 -0.35 6.23 -27.46
N ILE A 222 -1.49 6.40 -26.77
CA ILE A 222 -2.15 5.29 -26.07
C ILE A 222 -3.25 4.74 -26.98
N PRO A 223 -3.24 3.42 -27.28
CA PRO A 223 -4.23 2.81 -28.14
C PRO A 223 -5.62 2.88 -27.51
N ALA A 224 -6.64 2.95 -28.36
CA ALA A 224 -8.01 2.74 -27.90
C ALA A 224 -8.27 1.25 -27.65
N PRO A 225 -9.20 0.90 -26.74
CA PRO A 225 -9.56 -0.49 -26.49
C PRO A 225 -10.03 -1.19 -27.78
N GLU A 226 -9.46 -2.36 -28.06
CA GLU A 226 -9.85 -3.23 -29.17
C GLU A 226 -10.85 -4.30 -28.71
N TYR A 227 -11.77 -4.68 -29.61
CA TYR A 227 -12.76 -5.72 -29.35
C TYR A 227 -13.14 -6.48 -30.63
N GLU A 228 -13.77 -7.64 -30.46
CA GLU A 228 -14.34 -8.44 -31.53
C GLU A 228 -15.85 -8.17 -31.67
N GLU A 229 -16.25 -7.65 -32.83
CA GLU A 229 -17.65 -7.32 -33.09
C GLU A 229 -18.52 -8.58 -33.11
N GLY A 230 -19.59 -8.59 -32.31
CA GLY A 230 -20.49 -9.75 -32.19
C GLY A 230 -19.97 -10.88 -31.29
N ALA A 231 -18.79 -10.75 -30.68
CA ALA A 231 -18.31 -11.71 -29.69
C ALA A 231 -19.19 -11.73 -28.42
N PRO A 232 -19.30 -12.89 -27.74
CA PRO A 232 -20.04 -12.99 -26.49
C PRO A 232 -19.41 -12.11 -25.40
N LEU A 233 -20.19 -11.82 -24.36
CA LEU A 233 -19.72 -10.99 -23.25
C LEU A 233 -18.48 -11.61 -22.59
N GLN A 234 -17.47 -10.77 -22.40
CA GLN A 234 -16.31 -11.03 -21.55
C GLN A 234 -16.01 -9.78 -20.74
N ALA A 235 -16.32 -9.78 -19.45
CA ALA A 235 -16.01 -8.69 -18.54
C ALA A 235 -15.22 -9.21 -17.33
N HIS A 236 -13.99 -8.71 -17.17
CA HIS A 236 -13.06 -9.18 -16.16
C HIS A 236 -13.27 -8.39 -14.86
N VAL A 237 -13.41 -9.06 -13.72
CA VAL A 237 -13.42 -8.44 -12.39
C VAL A 237 -11.99 -8.08 -12.00
N THR A 238 -11.66 -6.80 -12.05
CA THR A 238 -10.30 -6.30 -11.83
C THR A 238 -10.11 -5.76 -10.43
N ASN A 239 -11.17 -5.26 -9.78
CA ASN A 239 -11.12 -4.79 -8.40
C ASN A 239 -12.48 -4.96 -7.72
N ILE A 240 -12.48 -4.83 -6.39
CA ILE A 240 -13.70 -4.88 -5.58
C ILE A 240 -13.83 -3.61 -4.77
N ASP A 241 -15.07 -3.18 -4.59
CA ASP A 241 -15.45 -2.04 -3.79
C ASP A 241 -16.71 -2.38 -2.99
N ALA A 242 -17.14 -1.49 -2.11
CA ALA A 242 -18.31 -1.67 -1.28
C ALA A 242 -19.23 -0.44 -1.33
N SER A 243 -20.53 -0.69 -1.17
CA SER A 243 -21.54 0.34 -0.98
C SER A 243 -22.46 -0.06 0.16
N ASP A 244 -22.80 0.91 1.03
CA ASP A 244 -23.73 0.68 2.14
C ASP A 244 -25.12 0.18 1.71
N TYR A 245 -25.52 0.50 0.46
CA TYR A 245 -26.85 0.15 -0.07
C TYR A 245 -26.83 -1.05 -1.01
N LEU A 246 -25.76 -1.19 -1.81
CA LEU A 246 -25.67 -2.22 -2.85
C LEU A 246 -24.82 -3.42 -2.42
N GLY A 247 -24.15 -3.34 -1.26
CA GLY A 247 -23.23 -4.37 -0.79
C GLY A 247 -21.91 -4.36 -1.56
N ARG A 248 -21.40 -5.55 -1.88
CA ARG A 248 -20.16 -5.70 -2.64
C ARG A 248 -20.37 -5.28 -4.10
N LEU A 249 -19.44 -4.50 -4.62
CA LEU A 249 -19.38 -4.04 -6.00
C LEU A 249 -18.15 -4.63 -6.68
N GLY A 250 -18.32 -5.23 -7.86
CA GLY A 250 -17.19 -5.64 -8.70
C GLY A 250 -16.86 -4.53 -9.69
N LEU A 251 -15.64 -3.99 -9.66
CA LEU A 251 -15.15 -3.15 -10.74
C LEU A 251 -14.73 -4.07 -11.90
N VAL A 252 -15.33 -3.86 -13.06
CA VAL A 252 -15.12 -4.72 -14.24
C VAL A 252 -14.63 -3.92 -15.44
N ARG A 253 -13.70 -4.51 -16.17
CA ARG A 253 -13.29 -4.07 -17.51
C ARG A 253 -13.95 -4.98 -18.55
N ILE A 254 -14.74 -4.39 -19.45
CA ILE A 254 -15.41 -5.14 -20.50
C ILE A 254 -14.47 -5.26 -21.70
N TYR A 255 -14.15 -6.48 -22.14
CA TYR A 255 -13.32 -6.72 -23.33
C TYR A 255 -14.16 -6.95 -24.57
N ASN A 256 -15.23 -7.75 -24.44
CA ASN A 256 -16.12 -8.09 -25.55
C ASN A 256 -17.58 -8.10 -25.09
N GLY A 257 -18.51 -7.87 -26.02
CA GLY A 257 -19.96 -7.85 -25.76
C GLY A 257 -20.43 -6.66 -24.90
N THR A 258 -21.69 -6.73 -24.48
CA THR A 258 -22.37 -5.65 -23.74
C THR A 258 -23.02 -6.18 -22.46
N LEU A 259 -22.77 -5.48 -21.35
CA LEU A 259 -23.48 -5.65 -20.08
C LEU A 259 -24.76 -4.83 -20.11
N SER A 260 -25.90 -5.45 -19.81
CA SER A 260 -27.20 -4.80 -19.70
C SER A 260 -27.82 -5.08 -18.34
N LYS A 261 -28.29 -4.03 -17.68
CA LYS A 261 -28.91 -4.09 -16.35
C LYS A 261 -30.12 -5.02 -16.35
N GLY A 262 -30.23 -5.85 -15.30
CA GLY A 262 -31.34 -6.77 -15.10
C GLY A 262 -31.26 -8.09 -15.89
N ARG A 263 -30.27 -8.25 -16.78
CA ARG A 263 -30.03 -9.51 -17.51
C ARG A 263 -29.31 -10.54 -16.61
N GLN A 264 -29.52 -11.81 -16.91
CA GLN A 264 -28.78 -12.92 -16.31
C GLN A 264 -27.50 -13.19 -17.09
N TYR A 265 -26.42 -13.44 -16.36
CA TYR A 265 -25.09 -13.74 -16.88
C TYR A 265 -24.47 -14.91 -16.12
N GLY A 266 -23.47 -15.54 -16.72
CA GLY A 266 -22.59 -16.48 -16.02
C GLY A 266 -21.45 -15.72 -15.33
N LEU A 267 -21.06 -16.15 -14.15
CA LEU A 267 -19.85 -15.74 -13.47
C LEU A 267 -18.91 -16.93 -13.40
N SER A 268 -17.83 -16.88 -14.16
CA SER A 268 -16.75 -17.86 -14.09
C SER A 268 -15.93 -17.61 -12.84
N ARG A 269 -16.06 -18.51 -11.87
CA ARG A 269 -15.39 -18.51 -10.58
C ARG A 269 -13.91 -18.90 -10.72
N VAL A 270 -13.14 -18.61 -9.68
CA VAL A 270 -11.71 -18.94 -9.59
C VAL A 270 -11.44 -20.46 -9.68
N ASP A 271 -12.37 -21.28 -9.22
CA ASP A 271 -12.29 -22.75 -9.31
C ASP A 271 -12.70 -23.32 -10.68
N GLY A 272 -13.06 -22.45 -11.63
CA GLY A 272 -13.53 -22.81 -12.97
C GLY A 272 -15.01 -23.18 -13.05
N SER A 273 -15.76 -23.15 -11.94
CA SER A 273 -17.21 -23.28 -11.98
C SER A 273 -17.86 -22.02 -12.58
N ILE A 274 -19.04 -22.17 -13.17
CA ILE A 274 -19.82 -21.05 -13.70
C ILE A 274 -21.14 -20.99 -12.94
N GLU A 275 -21.39 -19.85 -12.31
CA GLU A 275 -22.61 -19.59 -11.57
C GLU A 275 -23.45 -18.52 -12.24
N ASN A 276 -24.75 -18.77 -12.37
CA ASN A 276 -25.64 -17.78 -12.95
C ASN A 276 -26.02 -16.76 -11.89
N PHE A 277 -25.93 -15.48 -12.24
CA PHE A 277 -26.42 -14.40 -11.40
C PHE A 277 -27.21 -13.39 -12.23
N LYS A 278 -27.99 -12.57 -11.53
CA LYS A 278 -28.71 -11.45 -12.14
C LYS A 278 -27.96 -10.17 -11.84
N LEU A 279 -27.53 -9.47 -12.89
CA LEU A 279 -26.90 -8.16 -12.77
C LEU A 279 -27.96 -7.15 -12.30
N THR A 280 -27.82 -6.62 -11.09
CA THR A 280 -28.83 -5.72 -10.53
C THR A 280 -28.61 -4.29 -10.95
N GLU A 281 -27.36 -3.83 -10.93
CA GLU A 281 -27.00 -2.45 -11.19
C GLU A 281 -25.66 -2.34 -11.94
N ILE A 282 -25.57 -1.36 -12.84
CA ILE A 282 -24.32 -0.96 -13.51
C ILE A 282 -24.07 0.50 -13.18
N LEU A 283 -22.88 0.79 -12.68
CA LEU A 283 -22.47 2.12 -12.24
C LEU A 283 -21.28 2.58 -13.07
N ARG A 284 -21.48 3.61 -13.88
CA ARG A 284 -20.40 4.24 -14.65
C ARG A 284 -19.81 5.42 -13.87
N THR A 285 -18.49 5.47 -13.79
CA THR A 285 -17.77 6.60 -13.20
C THR A 285 -17.85 7.84 -14.11
N LYS A 286 -18.14 9.00 -13.54
CA LYS A 286 -18.07 10.32 -14.17
C LYS A 286 -17.38 11.29 -13.20
N GLY A 287 -16.20 11.79 -13.58
CA GLY A 287 -15.30 12.42 -12.64
C GLY A 287 -14.97 11.43 -11.53
N LEU A 288 -15.52 11.68 -10.34
CA LEU A 288 -15.38 10.84 -9.15
C LEU A 288 -16.64 10.11 -8.72
N GLN A 289 -17.78 10.55 -9.25
CA GLN A 289 -19.06 10.02 -8.83
C GLN A 289 -19.43 8.86 -9.74
N ARG A 290 -20.13 7.90 -9.15
CA ARG A 290 -20.71 6.79 -9.91
C ARG A 290 -22.18 7.10 -10.16
N SER A 291 -22.59 6.95 -11.42
CA SER A 291 -23.96 7.14 -11.85
C SER A 291 -24.51 5.83 -12.46
N PRO A 292 -25.75 5.43 -12.15
CA PRO A 292 -26.38 4.28 -12.77
C PRO A 292 -26.50 4.43 -14.30
N VAL A 293 -26.28 3.33 -15.02
CA VAL A 293 -26.49 3.22 -16.46
C VAL A 293 -27.22 1.92 -16.79
N ASP A 294 -27.94 1.90 -17.91
CA ASP A 294 -28.66 0.70 -18.34
C ASP A 294 -27.75 -0.31 -19.05
N GLU A 295 -26.74 0.17 -19.79
CA GLU A 295 -25.82 -0.67 -20.55
C GLU A 295 -24.38 -0.14 -20.53
N ALA A 296 -23.41 -1.06 -20.65
CA ALA A 296 -21.99 -0.79 -20.79
C ALA A 296 -21.35 -1.76 -21.80
N GLY A 297 -20.48 -1.24 -22.67
CA GLY A 297 -19.92 -1.99 -23.81
C GLY A 297 -18.40 -2.19 -23.71
N PRO A 298 -17.76 -2.75 -24.76
CA PRO A 298 -16.33 -3.03 -24.76
C PRO A 298 -15.50 -1.79 -24.43
N GLY A 299 -14.41 -1.93 -23.68
CA GLY A 299 -13.56 -0.83 -23.23
C GLY A 299 -14.07 -0.04 -22.01
N ASP A 300 -15.35 -0.16 -21.64
CA ASP A 300 -15.87 0.49 -20.44
C ASP A 300 -15.28 -0.13 -19.15
N ILE A 301 -14.99 0.72 -18.17
CA ILE A 301 -14.70 0.34 -16.79
C ILE A 301 -15.90 0.76 -15.93
N VAL A 302 -16.65 -0.20 -15.42
CA VAL A 302 -17.89 0.03 -14.64
C VAL A 302 -17.89 -0.78 -13.35
N ALA A 303 -18.59 -0.28 -12.33
CA ALA A 303 -18.86 -1.07 -11.13
C ALA A 303 -20.20 -1.79 -11.28
N VAL A 304 -20.22 -3.09 -10.99
CA VAL A 304 -21.39 -3.94 -11.10
C VAL A 304 -21.84 -4.45 -9.74
N ALA A 305 -23.16 -4.61 -9.58
CA ALA A 305 -23.78 -5.20 -8.39
C ALA A 305 -24.64 -6.41 -8.78
N GLY A 306 -24.89 -7.30 -7.82
CA GLY A 306 -25.77 -8.47 -8.00
C GLY A 306 -25.19 -9.80 -7.56
N VAL A 307 -23.95 -9.80 -7.06
CA VAL A 307 -23.25 -10.98 -6.52
C VAL A 307 -22.59 -10.58 -5.20
N GLU A 308 -22.95 -11.23 -4.10
CA GLU A 308 -22.47 -10.88 -2.76
C GLU A 308 -21.00 -11.24 -2.55
N ASP A 309 -20.53 -12.31 -3.20
CA ASP A 309 -19.22 -12.92 -3.02
C ASP A 309 -18.35 -12.86 -4.28
N ILE A 310 -18.59 -11.90 -5.17
CA ILE A 310 -17.76 -11.70 -6.36
C ILE A 310 -16.29 -11.51 -5.95
N MET A 311 -15.38 -12.14 -6.69
CA MET A 311 -13.94 -12.13 -6.43
C MET A 311 -13.17 -11.54 -7.60
N ILE A 312 -11.98 -11.01 -7.30
CA ILE A 312 -11.04 -10.52 -8.32
C ILE A 312 -10.55 -11.70 -9.17
N GLY A 313 -10.38 -11.45 -10.47
CA GLY A 313 -9.94 -12.44 -11.45
C GLY A 313 -11.08 -13.28 -12.02
N GLU A 314 -12.27 -13.23 -11.44
CA GLU A 314 -13.46 -13.85 -12.02
C GLU A 314 -13.87 -13.12 -13.31
N THR A 315 -14.53 -13.84 -14.22
CA THR A 315 -15.01 -13.27 -15.49
C THR A 315 -16.52 -13.38 -15.57
N ILE A 316 -17.21 -12.26 -15.77
CA ILE A 316 -18.61 -12.24 -16.17
C ILE A 316 -18.69 -12.58 -17.65
N VAL A 317 -19.43 -13.63 -17.98
CA VAL A 317 -19.54 -14.22 -19.32
C VAL A 317 -20.98 -14.32 -19.77
N ASP A 318 -21.18 -14.45 -21.09
CA ASP A 318 -22.47 -14.87 -21.62
C ASP A 318 -22.81 -16.29 -21.11
N GLN A 319 -24.07 -16.51 -20.75
CA GLN A 319 -24.54 -17.77 -20.19
C GLN A 319 -24.60 -18.89 -21.25
N ASP A 320 -24.89 -18.54 -22.50
CA ASP A 320 -25.11 -19.49 -23.59
C ASP A 320 -23.79 -19.83 -24.32
N ASP A 321 -22.80 -18.91 -24.29
CA ASP A 321 -21.45 -19.09 -24.85
C ASP A 321 -20.39 -18.54 -23.87
N PRO A 322 -20.10 -19.27 -22.78
CA PRO A 322 -19.15 -18.81 -21.77
C PRO A 322 -17.70 -18.95 -22.24
N ARG A 323 -17.02 -17.81 -22.34
CA ARG A 323 -15.59 -17.74 -22.70
C ARG A 323 -14.81 -16.95 -21.64
N PRO A 324 -14.44 -17.58 -20.51
CA PRO A 324 -13.75 -16.87 -19.42
C PRO A 324 -12.38 -16.37 -19.86
N LEU A 325 -11.96 -15.24 -19.28
CA LEU A 325 -10.61 -14.71 -19.44
C LEU A 325 -9.65 -15.42 -18.48
N PRO A 326 -8.33 -15.40 -18.75
CA PRO A 326 -7.35 -15.91 -17.81
C PRO A 326 -7.50 -15.26 -16.43
N LEU A 327 -7.49 -16.06 -15.37
CA LEU A 327 -7.65 -15.58 -14.01
C LEU A 327 -6.53 -14.61 -13.64
N ILE A 328 -6.89 -13.47 -13.04
CA ILE A 328 -5.93 -12.67 -12.27
C ILE A 328 -5.69 -13.40 -10.95
N HIS A 329 -4.49 -13.92 -10.76
CA HIS A 329 -4.13 -14.59 -9.52
C HIS A 329 -4.01 -13.59 -8.37
N VAL A 330 -4.76 -13.83 -7.30
CA VAL A 330 -4.64 -13.11 -6.03
C VAL A 330 -3.81 -13.99 -5.09
N ASP A 331 -2.59 -13.56 -4.75
CA ASP A 331 -1.76 -14.19 -3.71
C ASP A 331 -2.52 -14.34 -2.39
N ASP A 332 -2.30 -15.49 -1.75
CA ASP A 332 -2.77 -15.79 -0.40
C ASP A 332 -2.14 -14.85 0.64
N PRO A 333 -2.83 -14.55 1.75
CA PRO A 333 -2.23 -13.84 2.88
C PRO A 333 -0.98 -14.54 3.41
N ALA A 334 0.12 -13.79 3.56
CA ALA A 334 1.39 -14.30 4.07
C ALA A 334 1.57 -14.02 5.57
N VAL A 335 0.96 -12.94 6.07
CA VAL A 335 1.11 -12.44 7.43
C VAL A 335 -0.22 -12.50 8.17
N SER A 336 -0.20 -12.79 9.47
CA SER A 336 -1.34 -12.63 10.37
C SER A 336 -0.98 -11.81 11.61
N MET A 337 -1.94 -11.04 12.09
CA MET A 337 -1.86 -10.32 13.36
C MET A 337 -3.10 -10.62 14.18
N THR A 338 -2.96 -10.67 15.50
CA THR A 338 -4.11 -10.82 16.39
C THR A 338 -4.69 -9.45 16.73
N PHE A 339 -5.92 -9.17 16.32
CA PHE A 339 -6.66 -7.97 16.69
C PHE A 339 -7.57 -8.31 17.86
N GLY A 340 -7.42 -7.63 18.98
CA GLY A 340 -8.19 -7.89 20.20
C GLY A 340 -8.77 -6.63 20.83
N THR A 341 -9.71 -6.80 21.75
CA THR A 341 -10.22 -5.68 22.56
C THR A 341 -9.14 -5.10 23.46
N ASN A 342 -9.18 -3.80 23.73
CA ASN A 342 -8.33 -3.19 24.73
C ASN A 342 -8.76 -3.59 26.15
N ASP A 343 -7.93 -4.36 26.84
CA ASP A 343 -8.12 -4.78 28.24
C ASP A 343 -7.18 -4.07 29.22
N SER A 344 -6.54 -2.97 28.78
CA SER A 344 -5.60 -2.22 29.62
C SER A 344 -6.32 -1.45 30.74
N PRO A 345 -5.63 -1.13 31.85
CA PRO A 345 -6.16 -0.23 32.87
C PRO A 345 -6.46 1.20 32.39
N LEU A 346 -6.01 1.59 31.20
CA LEU A 346 -6.28 2.87 30.56
C LEU A 346 -7.37 2.77 29.48
N ALA A 347 -7.97 1.60 29.27
CA ALA A 347 -9.03 1.42 28.29
C ALA A 347 -10.22 2.36 28.56
N GLY A 348 -10.68 3.05 27.52
CA GLY A 348 -11.78 4.00 27.58
C GLY A 348 -11.44 5.35 28.24
N THR A 349 -10.15 5.70 28.32
CA THR A 349 -9.71 6.99 28.89
C THR A 349 -9.29 8.03 27.85
N GLU A 350 -9.08 7.65 26.58
CA GLU A 350 -8.58 8.53 25.50
C GLU A 350 -9.55 8.65 24.30
N GLY A 351 -10.15 9.82 24.11
CA GLY A 351 -11.25 10.06 23.15
C GLY A 351 -12.59 10.41 23.83
N LYS A 352 -13.63 10.76 23.05
CA LYS A 352 -15.00 10.98 23.57
C LYS A 352 -16.00 9.90 23.15
N ASP A 353 -15.73 9.22 22.03
CA ASP A 353 -16.59 8.22 21.39
C ASP A 353 -15.84 6.89 21.21
N HIS A 354 -15.32 6.34 22.31
CA HIS A 354 -14.49 5.12 22.29
C HIS A 354 -15.28 3.90 21.83
N LYS A 355 -14.77 3.20 20.84
CA LYS A 355 -15.30 1.91 20.36
C LYS A 355 -14.40 0.79 20.85
N LEU A 356 -14.75 0.22 22.02
CA LEU A 356 -13.92 -0.77 22.73
C LEU A 356 -14.54 -2.16 22.86
N THR A 357 -15.82 -2.32 22.51
CA THR A 357 -16.49 -3.62 22.68
C THR A 357 -16.09 -4.61 21.59
N ALA A 358 -15.99 -5.89 21.95
CA ALA A 358 -15.72 -6.98 21.02
C ALA A 358 -16.67 -6.95 19.80
N ARG A 359 -17.96 -6.66 20.02
CA ARG A 359 -18.94 -6.55 18.94
C ARG A 359 -18.61 -5.42 17.96
N MET A 360 -18.29 -4.23 18.46
CA MET A 360 -17.93 -3.10 17.59
C MET A 360 -16.68 -3.42 16.76
N LEU A 361 -15.67 -4.05 17.37
CA LEU A 361 -14.45 -4.44 16.68
C LEU A 361 -14.75 -5.46 15.57
N LYS A 362 -15.54 -6.49 15.88
CA LYS A 362 -15.96 -7.51 14.92
C LYS A 362 -16.78 -6.91 13.77
N ASP A 363 -17.77 -6.08 14.07
CA ASP A 363 -18.60 -5.40 13.06
C ASP A 363 -17.74 -4.56 12.09
N ARG A 364 -16.64 -3.95 12.58
CA ARG A 364 -15.70 -3.19 11.73
C ARG A 364 -14.80 -4.08 10.89
N LEU A 365 -14.30 -5.18 11.44
CA LEU A 365 -13.51 -6.17 10.71
C LEU A 365 -14.35 -6.83 9.61
N ASP A 366 -15.62 -7.15 9.90
CA ASP A 366 -16.55 -7.73 8.92
C ASP A 366 -16.88 -6.74 7.80
N ARG A 367 -16.97 -5.45 8.10
CA ARG A 367 -17.13 -4.41 7.08
C ARG A 367 -15.90 -4.33 6.17
N GLU A 368 -14.69 -4.50 6.71
CA GLU A 368 -13.46 -4.50 5.92
C GLU A 368 -13.46 -5.60 4.87
N LEU A 369 -13.93 -6.81 5.22
CA LEU A 369 -14.01 -7.96 4.31
C LEU A 369 -14.91 -7.72 3.09
N ILE A 370 -15.82 -6.75 3.13
CA ILE A 370 -16.71 -6.45 1.99
C ILE A 370 -15.90 -5.87 0.84
N GLY A 371 -15.03 -4.90 1.12
CA GLY A 371 -14.24 -4.17 0.13
C GLY A 371 -12.80 -4.69 -0.05
N ASN A 372 -12.28 -5.46 0.91
CA ASN A 372 -10.90 -5.89 0.92
C ASN A 372 -10.76 -7.41 0.82
N VAL A 373 -10.45 -7.91 -0.37
CA VAL A 373 -10.23 -9.35 -0.60
C VAL A 373 -8.84 -9.85 -0.20
N SER A 374 -7.93 -8.94 0.15
CA SER A 374 -6.59 -9.30 0.59
C SER A 374 -6.52 -9.70 2.06
N ILE A 375 -7.63 -9.54 2.80
CA ILE A 375 -7.71 -9.80 4.23
C ILE A 375 -8.63 -10.99 4.52
N LYS A 376 -8.24 -11.84 5.47
CA LYS A 376 -9.09 -12.89 6.06
C LYS A 376 -9.19 -12.66 7.56
N VAL A 377 -10.38 -12.78 8.13
CA VAL A 377 -10.61 -12.65 9.58
C VAL A 377 -11.08 -13.99 10.12
N LEU A 378 -10.28 -14.60 10.99
CA LEU A 378 -10.55 -15.90 11.60
C LEU A 378 -10.82 -15.73 13.10
N PRO A 379 -11.72 -16.54 13.69
CA PRO A 379 -11.89 -16.56 15.14
C PRO A 379 -10.66 -17.18 15.82
N THR A 380 -10.34 -16.70 17.02
CA THR A 380 -9.32 -17.33 17.89
C THR A 380 -9.97 -18.12 19.02
N ASP A 381 -9.16 -18.75 19.88
CA ASP A 381 -9.63 -19.38 21.13
C ASP A 381 -10.27 -18.36 22.09
N ARG A 382 -9.99 -17.07 21.88
CA ARG A 382 -10.50 -15.94 22.66
C ARG A 382 -11.69 -15.29 21.91
N PRO A 383 -12.87 -15.14 22.56
CA PRO A 383 -14.03 -14.53 21.90
C PRO A 383 -13.88 -13.01 21.69
N ASP A 384 -12.88 -12.41 22.32
CA ASP A 384 -12.52 -10.99 22.27
C ASP A 384 -11.31 -10.70 21.37
N ALA A 385 -10.85 -11.69 20.60
CA ALA A 385 -9.73 -11.55 19.67
C ALA A 385 -9.93 -12.34 18.36
N TRP A 386 -9.41 -11.78 17.27
CA TRP A 386 -9.48 -12.33 15.92
C TRP A 386 -8.10 -12.38 15.30
N GLU A 387 -7.83 -13.44 14.55
CA GLU A 387 -6.66 -13.52 13.70
C GLU A 387 -7.00 -12.83 12.37
N VAL A 388 -6.33 -11.73 12.08
CA VAL A 388 -6.48 -10.97 10.84
C VAL A 388 -5.28 -11.26 9.97
N GLN A 389 -5.50 -11.99 8.88
CA GLN A 389 -4.49 -12.35 7.90
C GLN A 389 -4.51 -11.35 6.75
N GLY A 390 -3.35 -10.90 6.29
CA GLY A 390 -3.18 -10.00 5.16
C GLY A 390 -1.95 -10.34 4.33
N ARG A 391 -1.80 -9.69 3.17
CA ARG A 391 -0.63 -9.90 2.30
C ARG A 391 0.69 -9.40 2.88
N GLY A 392 0.65 -8.36 3.70
CA GLY A 392 1.84 -7.78 4.31
C GLY A 392 1.55 -7.06 5.61
N GLU A 393 2.60 -6.81 6.37
CA GLU A 393 2.54 -6.11 7.66
C GLU A 393 1.97 -4.69 7.52
N LEU A 394 2.38 -3.94 6.49
CA LEU A 394 1.91 -2.57 6.26
C LEU A 394 0.39 -2.50 6.05
N ALA A 395 -0.20 -3.43 5.29
CA ALA A 395 -1.63 -3.43 5.03
C ALA A 395 -2.45 -3.60 6.33
N LEU A 396 -1.99 -4.47 7.23
CA LEU A 396 -2.62 -4.67 8.54
C LEU A 396 -2.38 -3.50 9.49
N ALA A 397 -1.19 -2.89 9.45
CA ALA A 397 -0.89 -1.67 10.20
C ALA A 397 -1.78 -0.49 9.75
N ILE A 398 -2.03 -0.33 8.45
CA ILE A 398 -2.96 0.67 7.90
C ILE A 398 -4.38 0.41 8.43
N LEU A 399 -4.85 -0.83 8.43
CA LEU A 399 -6.17 -1.16 8.96
C LEU A 399 -6.28 -0.76 10.46
N ALA A 400 -5.27 -1.11 11.26
CA ALA A 400 -5.23 -0.71 12.66
C ALA A 400 -5.22 0.83 12.85
N GLU A 401 -4.48 1.56 12.01
CA GLU A 401 -4.42 3.02 12.02
C GLU A 401 -5.74 3.67 11.57
N GLN A 402 -6.45 3.10 10.59
CA GLN A 402 -7.79 3.54 10.23
C GLN A 402 -8.77 3.37 11.39
N MET A 403 -8.75 2.19 12.02
CA MET A 403 -9.57 1.92 13.19
C MET A 403 -9.25 2.89 14.33
N ARG A 404 -7.97 3.20 14.56
CA ARG A 404 -7.52 4.22 15.52
C ARG A 404 -8.18 5.57 15.28
N ARG A 405 -8.17 6.06 14.04
CA ARG A 405 -8.79 7.34 13.63
C ARG A 405 -10.31 7.32 13.70
N GLU A 406 -10.92 6.16 13.47
CA GLU A 406 -12.36 5.94 13.61
C GLU A 406 -12.84 5.90 15.08
N GLY A 407 -11.93 6.02 16.05
CA GLY A 407 -12.26 6.03 17.48
C GLY A 407 -12.19 4.66 18.16
N TYR A 408 -11.64 3.64 17.51
CA TYR A 408 -11.48 2.32 18.12
C TYR A 408 -10.29 2.28 19.08
N GLU A 409 -10.48 1.55 20.17
CA GLU A 409 -9.40 1.12 21.05
C GLU A 409 -9.23 -0.39 20.93
N LEU A 410 -8.05 -0.82 20.52
CA LEU A 410 -7.76 -2.22 20.25
C LEU A 410 -6.34 -2.59 20.65
N THR A 411 -6.08 -3.89 20.71
CA THR A 411 -4.73 -4.43 20.77
C THR A 411 -4.41 -5.12 19.45
N VAL A 412 -3.19 -4.91 18.97
CA VAL A 412 -2.66 -5.54 17.76
C VAL A 412 -1.43 -6.34 18.16
N GLY A 413 -1.47 -7.64 17.99
CA GLY A 413 -0.35 -8.54 18.24
C GLY A 413 0.75 -8.37 17.18
N ARG A 414 1.95 -8.82 17.53
CA ARG A 414 3.06 -8.90 16.57
C ARG A 414 2.64 -9.68 15.31
N PRO A 415 3.02 -9.24 14.11
CA PRO A 415 2.83 -10.03 12.90
C PRO A 415 3.55 -11.39 12.96
N GLN A 416 2.85 -12.43 12.51
CA GLN A 416 3.31 -13.80 12.40
C GLN A 416 3.07 -14.31 10.98
N VAL A 417 3.81 -15.35 10.57
CA VAL A 417 3.57 -15.98 9.27
C VAL A 417 2.50 -17.05 9.35
N VAL A 418 1.67 -17.14 8.30
CA VAL A 418 0.66 -18.19 8.19
C VAL A 418 1.34 -19.50 7.78
N THR A 419 1.50 -20.43 8.73
CA THR A 419 2.15 -21.73 8.45
C THR A 419 1.16 -22.78 7.97
N LYS A 420 1.63 -23.75 7.17
CA LYS A 420 0.84 -24.90 6.71
C LYS A 420 1.54 -26.20 7.10
N THR A 421 0.78 -27.21 7.50
CA THR A 421 1.31 -28.57 7.68
C THR A 421 1.00 -29.39 6.43
N VAL A 422 2.04 -29.77 5.70
CA VAL A 422 1.93 -30.60 4.48
C VAL A 422 2.80 -31.84 4.69
N ASP A 423 2.20 -33.02 4.52
CA ASP A 423 2.86 -34.32 4.75
C ASP A 423 3.57 -34.45 6.11
N GLY A 424 2.97 -33.88 7.16
CA GLY A 424 3.51 -33.91 8.53
C GLY A 424 4.71 -32.98 8.76
N LYS A 425 5.10 -32.15 7.78
CA LYS A 425 6.15 -31.13 7.93
C LYS A 425 5.53 -29.74 8.02
N LEU A 426 6.04 -28.94 8.96
CA LEU A 426 5.70 -27.53 9.04
C LEU A 426 6.36 -26.79 7.87
N GLN A 427 5.52 -26.12 7.08
CA GLN A 427 5.94 -25.23 6.01
C GLN A 427 5.61 -23.79 6.36
N GLU A 428 6.50 -22.88 5.98
CA GLU A 428 6.30 -21.44 6.06
C GLU A 428 6.25 -20.82 4.65
N PRO A 429 5.53 -19.70 4.49
CA PRO A 429 5.47 -18.99 3.23
C PRO A 429 6.84 -18.39 2.91
N MET A 430 7.18 -18.46 1.63
CA MET A 430 8.39 -17.90 1.06
C MET A 430 8.01 -16.74 0.16
N GLU A 431 8.90 -15.77 0.08
CA GLU A 431 8.80 -14.61 -0.79
C GLU A 431 10.03 -14.55 -1.69
N SER A 432 9.79 -14.19 -2.95
CA SER A 432 10.83 -13.77 -3.88
C SER A 432 10.97 -12.27 -3.73
N ASP A 433 11.96 -11.86 -2.95
CA ASP A 433 12.27 -10.46 -2.69
C ASP A 433 13.31 -9.95 -3.69
N THR A 434 12.94 -8.89 -4.40
CA THR A 434 13.82 -8.17 -5.32
C THR A 434 14.30 -6.91 -4.63
N ILE A 435 15.60 -6.83 -4.39
CA ILE A 435 16.23 -5.71 -3.72
C ILE A 435 17.13 -4.98 -4.71
N ASP A 436 16.88 -3.68 -4.89
CA ASP A 436 17.72 -2.77 -5.64
C ASP A 436 18.43 -1.82 -4.66
N VAL A 437 19.77 -1.80 -4.72
CA VAL A 437 20.57 -0.87 -3.91
C VAL A 437 21.77 -0.33 -4.68
N PRO A 438 22.28 0.86 -4.32
CA PRO A 438 23.60 1.28 -4.75
C PRO A 438 24.67 0.25 -4.40
N GLU A 439 25.66 0.07 -5.28
CA GLU A 439 26.72 -0.95 -5.14
C GLU A 439 27.46 -0.87 -3.79
N GLU A 440 27.60 0.33 -3.23
CA GLU A 440 28.23 0.56 -1.92
C GLU A 440 27.51 -0.11 -0.73
N TYR A 441 26.19 -0.34 -0.83
CA TYR A 441 25.39 -0.96 0.24
C TYR A 441 25.16 -2.47 0.04
N MET A 442 25.58 -3.03 -1.11
CA MET A 442 25.37 -4.45 -1.45
C MET A 442 25.82 -5.41 -0.33
N GLY A 443 26.99 -5.17 0.24
CA GLY A 443 27.54 -6.02 1.30
C GLY A 443 26.71 -6.00 2.59
N ALA A 444 26.20 -4.83 2.99
CA ALA A 444 25.37 -4.67 4.18
C ALA A 444 24.02 -5.39 4.01
N VAL A 445 23.39 -5.23 2.84
CA VAL A 445 22.11 -5.87 2.53
C VAL A 445 22.23 -7.38 2.39
N THR A 446 23.30 -7.89 1.78
CA THR A 446 23.55 -9.33 1.69
C THR A 446 23.66 -9.96 3.08
N GLN A 447 24.37 -9.31 4.02
CA GLN A 447 24.45 -9.78 5.39
C GLN A 447 23.09 -9.73 6.10
N LEU A 448 22.34 -8.65 5.91
CA LEU A 448 21.00 -8.49 6.49
C LEU A 448 20.04 -9.60 6.02
N MET A 449 20.09 -9.97 4.73
CA MET A 449 19.29 -11.06 4.18
C MET A 449 19.77 -12.44 4.68
N ALA A 450 21.08 -12.65 4.81
CA ALA A 450 21.63 -13.90 5.33
C ALA A 450 21.17 -14.18 6.77
N ASP A 451 21.16 -13.16 7.63
CA ASP A 451 20.68 -13.26 9.01
C ASP A 451 19.17 -13.62 9.07
N ARG A 452 18.44 -13.25 8.02
CA ARG A 452 17.00 -13.50 7.82
C ARG A 452 16.71 -14.76 7.00
N LYS A 453 17.71 -15.62 6.76
CA LYS A 453 17.60 -16.87 5.98
C LYS A 453 17.24 -16.67 4.50
N GLY A 454 17.51 -15.49 3.95
CA GLY A 454 17.41 -15.23 2.53
C GLY A 454 18.46 -16.02 1.75
N ARG A 455 18.03 -16.70 0.68
CA ARG A 455 18.90 -17.35 -0.29
C ARG A 455 18.93 -16.51 -1.56
N MET A 456 20.11 -16.00 -1.91
CA MET A 456 20.30 -15.28 -3.16
C MET A 456 20.15 -16.25 -4.34
N GLU A 457 19.24 -15.95 -5.25
CA GLU A 457 19.04 -16.70 -6.50
C GLU A 457 19.86 -16.08 -7.62
N THR A 458 19.73 -14.76 -7.77
CA THR A 458 20.35 -14.00 -8.85
C THR A 458 20.92 -12.70 -8.29
N MET A 459 22.08 -12.31 -8.80
CA MET A 459 22.64 -10.98 -8.60
C MET A 459 23.06 -10.44 -9.96
N THR A 460 22.52 -9.28 -10.31
CA THR A 460 22.82 -8.63 -11.58
C THR A 460 23.33 -7.23 -11.33
N ASN A 461 24.50 -6.93 -11.88
CA ASN A 461 25.10 -5.60 -11.87
C ASN A 461 25.17 -5.12 -13.32
N HIS A 462 24.33 -4.14 -13.66
CA HIS A 462 24.17 -3.63 -15.02
C HIS A 462 25.09 -2.43 -15.30
N GLY A 463 26.07 -2.14 -14.43
CA GLY A 463 27.05 -1.06 -14.63
C GLY A 463 26.50 0.37 -14.41
N SER A 464 25.25 0.50 -13.98
CA SER A 464 24.58 1.75 -13.65
C SER A 464 24.88 2.28 -12.23
N GLY A 465 25.77 1.61 -11.49
CA GLY A 465 26.05 1.89 -10.06
C GLY A 465 25.03 1.30 -9.09
N TRP A 466 24.00 0.64 -9.60
CA TRP A 466 23.00 -0.12 -8.84
C TRP A 466 23.18 -1.62 -9.06
N VAL A 467 22.95 -2.37 -7.99
CA VAL A 467 22.96 -3.83 -8.00
C VAL A 467 21.57 -4.31 -7.65
N ARG A 468 21.05 -5.20 -8.49
CA ARG A 468 19.82 -5.93 -8.23
C ARG A 468 20.15 -7.29 -7.66
N MET A 469 19.51 -7.64 -6.57
CA MET A 469 19.62 -8.95 -5.95
C MET A 469 18.22 -9.55 -5.80
N GLN A 470 18.06 -10.78 -6.25
CA GLN A 470 16.85 -11.55 -6.03
C GLN A 470 17.12 -12.60 -4.95
N PHE A 471 16.30 -12.61 -3.92
CA PHE A 471 16.36 -13.57 -2.82
C PHE A 471 15.07 -14.36 -2.72
N THR A 472 15.18 -15.66 -2.51
CA THR A 472 14.08 -16.43 -1.91
C THR A 472 14.26 -16.40 -0.39
N VAL A 473 13.32 -15.82 0.33
CA VAL A 473 13.40 -15.59 1.79
C VAL A 473 12.09 -16.02 2.45
N PRO A 474 12.12 -16.60 3.66
CA PRO A 474 10.87 -16.83 4.40
C PRO A 474 10.18 -15.49 4.70
N SER A 475 8.86 -15.39 4.55
CA SER A 475 8.11 -14.16 4.89
C SER A 475 8.41 -13.66 6.31
N ARG A 476 8.70 -14.59 7.23
CA ARG A 476 9.07 -14.29 8.62
C ARG A 476 10.40 -13.55 8.73
N GLY A 477 11.31 -13.80 7.79
CA GLY A 477 12.55 -13.08 7.64
C GLY A 477 12.35 -11.64 7.17
N LEU A 478 11.25 -11.33 6.48
CA LEU A 478 10.95 -9.99 5.97
C LEU A 478 10.22 -9.09 6.97
N LEU A 479 9.72 -9.63 8.09
CA LEU A 479 9.13 -8.82 9.17
C LEU A 479 10.15 -7.79 9.71
N GLY A 480 9.78 -6.52 9.69
CA GLY A 480 10.67 -5.40 10.02
C GLY A 480 11.94 -5.27 9.14
N PHE A 481 12.00 -5.95 8.00
CA PHE A 481 13.15 -5.86 7.09
C PHE A 481 13.23 -4.48 6.45
N ARG A 482 12.10 -3.89 6.05
CA ARG A 482 12.04 -2.59 5.39
C ARG A 482 12.70 -1.47 6.20
N THR A 483 12.35 -1.35 7.49
CA THR A 483 12.95 -0.39 8.42
C THR A 483 14.47 -0.59 8.52
N ALA A 484 14.91 -1.84 8.60
CA ALA A 484 16.33 -2.19 8.64
C ALA A 484 17.06 -1.89 7.33
N LEU A 485 16.42 -2.14 6.17
CA LEU A 485 16.95 -1.85 4.85
C LEU A 485 17.16 -0.35 4.68
N LEU A 486 16.12 0.46 4.93
CA LEU A 486 16.22 1.93 4.83
C LEU A 486 17.30 2.47 5.75
N THR A 487 17.44 1.94 6.96
CA THR A 487 18.52 2.32 7.87
C THR A 487 19.91 1.96 7.31
N ALA A 488 20.07 0.74 6.79
CA ALA A 488 21.33 0.24 6.24
C ALA A 488 21.76 0.95 4.95
N THR A 489 20.81 1.37 4.12
CA THR A 489 21.03 2.01 2.82
C THR A 489 20.84 3.52 2.85
N ARG A 490 20.70 4.13 4.04
CA ARG A 490 20.41 5.57 4.21
C ARG A 490 19.21 6.05 3.39
N GLY A 491 18.18 5.22 3.32
CA GLY A 491 16.91 5.49 2.63
C GLY A 491 16.89 5.18 1.13
N THR A 492 18.01 4.76 0.53
CA THR A 492 18.09 4.56 -0.94
C THR A 492 17.60 3.19 -1.42
N GLY A 493 17.57 2.18 -0.56
CA GLY A 493 17.23 0.81 -0.96
C GLY A 493 15.76 0.62 -1.27
N ILE A 494 15.49 -0.15 -2.32
CA ILE A 494 14.15 -0.60 -2.70
C ILE A 494 14.08 -2.10 -2.43
N SER A 495 12.99 -2.55 -1.83
CA SER A 495 12.64 -3.96 -1.75
C SER A 495 11.20 -4.09 -2.26
N ALA A 496 10.97 -5.15 -3.04
CA ALA A 496 9.67 -5.54 -3.50
C ALA A 496 9.61 -7.06 -3.46
N SER A 497 8.65 -7.58 -2.72
CA SER A 497 8.47 -9.01 -2.55
C SER A 497 7.19 -9.50 -3.20
N ILE A 498 7.26 -10.68 -3.78
CA ILE A 498 6.11 -11.42 -4.32
C ILE A 498 6.09 -12.82 -3.70
N SER A 499 4.92 -13.46 -3.65
CA SER A 499 4.83 -14.81 -3.09
C SER A 499 5.65 -15.81 -3.93
N ALA A 500 6.47 -16.61 -3.26
CA ALA A 500 7.22 -17.72 -3.85
C ALA A 500 6.71 -19.09 -3.38
N GLY A 501 5.47 -19.14 -2.88
CA GLY A 501 4.84 -20.37 -2.38
C GLY A 501 5.26 -20.75 -0.96
N TYR A 502 5.24 -22.05 -0.64
CA TYR A 502 5.57 -22.56 0.69
C TYR A 502 6.80 -23.48 0.63
N ALA A 503 7.65 -23.39 1.65
CA ALA A 503 8.80 -24.27 1.81
C ALA A 503 8.89 -24.79 3.25
N PRO A 504 9.64 -25.88 3.49
CA PRO A 504 9.89 -26.36 4.85
C PRO A 504 10.50 -25.29 5.74
N TRP A 505 10.12 -25.30 7.03
CA TRP A 505 10.61 -24.36 8.04
C TRP A 505 12.14 -24.14 7.99
N ALA A 506 12.56 -22.90 7.76
CA ALA A 506 13.95 -22.48 7.53
C ALA A 506 14.78 -22.38 8.83
N GLY A 507 14.15 -22.59 9.99
CA GLY A 507 14.78 -22.57 11.30
C GLY A 507 14.58 -21.25 12.05
N ASP A 508 15.32 -21.08 13.15
CA ASP A 508 15.18 -19.92 14.03
C ASP A 508 15.71 -18.62 13.37
N ILE A 509 14.94 -17.53 13.49
CA ILE A 509 15.28 -16.18 13.01
C ILE A 509 15.17 -15.24 14.19
N LYS A 510 16.29 -14.65 14.60
CA LYS A 510 16.31 -13.66 15.68
C LYS A 510 16.18 -12.28 15.09
N THR A 511 15.02 -11.66 15.29
CA THR A 511 14.73 -10.30 14.81
C THR A 511 15.26 -9.21 15.74
N ARG A 512 15.37 -9.48 17.04
CA ARG A 512 15.79 -8.50 18.06
C ARG A 512 16.78 -9.08 19.06
N GLN A 513 17.78 -8.28 19.44
CA GLN A 513 18.78 -8.64 20.47
C GLN A 513 18.48 -8.02 21.84
N ASN A 514 17.82 -6.86 21.88
CA ASN A 514 17.50 -6.11 23.10
C ASN A 514 16.25 -6.66 23.81
N GLY A 515 16.17 -6.55 25.13
CA GLY A 515 14.95 -6.84 25.90
C GLY A 515 14.07 -5.61 26.15
N SER A 516 12.88 -5.81 26.71
CA SER A 516 11.92 -4.73 26.99
C SER A 516 12.05 -4.20 28.42
N MET A 517 11.90 -2.90 28.64
CA MET A 517 11.77 -2.31 29.98
C MET A 517 10.29 -2.25 30.36
N VAL A 518 9.88 -3.06 31.33
CA VAL A 518 8.47 -3.28 31.67
C VAL A 518 8.14 -2.58 32.99
N SER A 519 7.06 -1.80 33.01
CA SER A 519 6.58 -1.17 34.25
C SER A 519 6.01 -2.22 35.19
N ASP A 520 6.43 -2.20 36.45
CA ASP A 520 5.99 -3.15 37.49
C ASP A 520 4.70 -2.72 38.20
N ARG A 521 4.16 -1.54 37.90
CA ARG A 521 2.98 -0.96 38.57
C ARG A 521 2.34 0.17 37.76
N SER A 522 1.18 0.62 38.21
CA SER A 522 0.51 1.81 37.70
C SER A 522 0.92 3.10 38.42
N GLY A 523 0.94 4.22 37.70
CA GLY A 523 1.25 5.55 38.22
C GLY A 523 1.63 6.53 37.12
N LYS A 524 2.38 7.57 37.47
CA LYS A 524 2.94 8.52 36.49
C LYS A 524 4.44 8.35 36.38
N ALA A 525 4.97 8.38 35.16
CA ALA A 525 6.40 8.31 34.90
C ALA A 525 7.12 9.49 35.56
N SER A 526 7.99 9.20 36.52
CA SER A 526 8.71 10.20 37.30
C SER A 526 10.03 10.58 36.61
N PRO A 527 10.32 11.87 36.34
CA PRO A 527 11.62 12.28 35.80
C PRO A 527 12.80 11.76 36.63
N TYR A 528 12.63 11.67 37.96
CA TYR A 528 13.64 11.14 38.87
C TYR A 528 13.92 9.65 38.64
N ALA A 529 12.88 8.85 38.40
CA ALA A 529 13.03 7.43 38.09
C ALA A 529 13.69 7.25 36.72
N MET A 530 13.25 8.02 35.71
CA MET A 530 13.79 7.98 34.36
C MET A 530 15.29 8.32 34.36
N GLN A 531 15.72 9.37 35.07
CA GLN A 531 17.14 9.75 35.15
C GLN A 531 18.03 8.64 35.73
N LYS A 532 17.51 7.86 36.70
CA LYS A 532 18.25 6.71 37.27
C LYS A 532 18.33 5.51 36.33
N LEU A 533 17.32 5.37 35.49
CA LEU A 533 17.11 4.18 34.67
C LEU A 533 17.61 4.37 33.22
N GLN A 534 17.84 5.60 32.75
CA GLN A 534 18.33 5.88 31.39
C GLN A 534 19.70 5.27 31.06
N ALA A 535 20.52 4.97 32.08
CA ALA A 535 21.78 4.23 31.88
C ALA A 535 21.57 2.75 31.49
N ARG A 536 20.35 2.23 31.68
CA ARG A 536 19.98 0.84 31.39
C ARG A 536 19.23 0.68 30.07
N GLY A 537 18.77 1.77 29.48
CA GLY A 537 17.93 1.73 28.30
C GLY A 537 17.35 3.09 27.93
N GLU A 538 16.65 3.13 26.80
CA GLU A 538 16.01 4.33 26.26
C GLU A 538 14.49 4.23 26.44
N PHE A 539 13.82 5.34 26.73
CA PHE A 539 12.39 5.36 27.07
C PHE A 539 11.50 5.65 25.86
N PHE A 540 10.29 5.10 25.87
CA PHE A 540 9.20 5.44 24.95
C PHE A 540 8.22 6.44 25.58
N VAL A 541 8.13 6.46 26.91
CA VAL A 541 7.17 7.30 27.62
C VAL A 541 7.78 8.65 28.00
N LYS A 542 6.97 9.71 27.91
CA LYS A 542 7.35 11.06 28.33
C LYS A 542 7.26 11.20 29.86
N PRO A 543 8.04 12.10 30.48
CA PRO A 543 7.84 12.42 31.89
C PRO A 543 6.39 12.81 32.16
N GLN A 544 5.84 12.36 33.30
CA GLN A 544 4.44 12.51 33.72
C GLN A 544 3.39 11.69 32.94
N SER A 545 3.79 10.89 31.95
CA SER A 545 2.86 10.00 31.24
C SER A 545 2.24 8.99 32.21
N PRO A 546 0.92 8.71 32.12
CA PRO A 546 0.33 7.61 32.85
C PRO A 546 0.91 6.28 32.36
N VAL A 547 1.22 5.40 33.30
CA VAL A 547 1.71 4.05 33.01
C VAL A 547 0.97 3.03 33.85
N TYR A 548 0.99 1.76 33.41
CA TYR A 548 0.39 0.64 34.13
C TYR A 548 1.31 -0.60 34.18
N GLU A 549 1.01 -1.53 35.08
CA GLU A 549 1.75 -2.79 35.21
C GLU A 549 1.72 -3.58 33.89
N GLY A 550 2.88 -4.05 33.42
CA GLY A 550 3.01 -4.79 32.16
C GLY A 550 3.13 -3.91 30.92
N GLN A 551 3.00 -2.59 31.04
CA GLN A 551 3.31 -1.66 29.95
C GLN A 551 4.82 -1.62 29.68
N ILE A 552 5.22 -1.65 28.42
CA ILE A 552 6.61 -1.45 28.01
C ILE A 552 6.85 0.05 27.92
N VAL A 553 7.81 0.52 28.70
CA VAL A 553 8.12 1.94 28.84
C VAL A 553 9.45 2.31 28.19
N GLY A 554 10.19 1.34 27.66
CA GLY A 554 11.47 1.55 26.99
C GLY A 554 12.13 0.27 26.48
N ILE A 555 13.29 0.43 25.84
CA ILE A 555 14.17 -0.63 25.35
C ILE A 555 15.36 -0.84 26.27
N ASN A 556 15.62 -2.08 26.66
CA ASN A 556 16.78 -2.43 27.50
C ASN A 556 18.05 -2.56 26.64
N ASN A 557 19.17 -2.02 27.13
CA ASN A 557 20.47 -2.12 26.47
C ASN A 557 21.02 -3.56 26.41
N LYS A 558 20.42 -4.49 27.17
CA LYS A 558 20.81 -5.90 27.23
C LYS A 558 19.71 -6.83 26.73
N PRO A 559 20.05 -8.06 26.32
CA PRO A 559 19.06 -9.10 26.07
C PRO A 559 18.26 -9.44 27.32
N GLY A 560 16.97 -9.69 27.15
CA GLY A 560 16.04 -10.07 28.21
C GLY A 560 15.37 -8.89 28.91
N ASP A 561 14.13 -9.11 29.33
CA ASP A 561 13.28 -8.05 29.87
C ASP A 561 13.73 -7.60 31.25
N LEU A 562 13.48 -6.33 31.54
CA LEU A 562 13.81 -5.67 32.80
C LEU A 562 12.56 -5.04 33.40
N ASP A 563 12.04 -5.63 34.46
CA ASP A 563 10.99 -5.03 35.28
C ASP A 563 11.53 -3.81 36.04
N ILE A 564 10.87 -2.66 35.91
CA ILE A 564 11.27 -1.40 36.51
C ILE A 564 10.11 -0.68 37.21
N ASN A 565 10.44 0.03 38.28
CA ASN A 565 9.54 1.01 38.88
C ASN A 565 9.85 2.40 38.31
N ILE A 566 9.11 2.79 37.27
CA ILE A 566 9.24 4.10 36.62
C ILE A 566 8.47 5.21 37.35
N THR A 567 7.68 4.88 38.38
CA THR A 567 6.85 5.83 39.12
C THR A 567 7.52 6.28 40.43
N LEU A 568 8.81 5.97 40.61
CA LEU A 568 9.54 6.27 41.84
C LEU A 568 9.71 7.78 42.04
N GLU A 569 9.12 8.32 43.11
CA GLU A 569 9.27 9.72 43.50
C GLU A 569 10.57 9.96 44.28
N LYS A 570 11.09 11.19 44.21
CA LYS A 570 12.25 11.62 44.99
C LYS A 570 11.82 11.83 46.45
N HIS A 571 12.47 11.17 47.40
CA HIS A 571 12.27 11.48 48.82
C HIS A 571 12.61 12.95 49.10
N MET A 572 11.70 13.68 49.76
CA MET A 572 11.89 15.09 50.10
C MET A 572 13.09 15.29 51.02
N THR A 573 14.24 15.64 50.45
CA THR A 573 15.32 16.35 51.13
C THR A 573 15.07 17.86 50.95
N ASN A 574 15.32 18.68 51.98
CA ASN A 574 15.06 20.14 52.08
C ASN A 574 15.72 21.06 51.00
N MET A 575 15.99 20.58 49.79
CA MET A 575 16.49 21.35 48.65
C MET A 575 15.35 21.60 47.64
N ARG A 576 15.03 22.88 47.42
CA ARG A 576 13.82 23.37 46.74
C ARG A 576 13.95 23.65 45.23
N SER A 577 15.03 23.22 44.55
CA SER A 577 15.21 23.47 43.11
C SER A 577 15.85 22.26 42.43
N SER A 578 15.13 21.52 41.59
CA SER A 578 15.77 20.54 40.66
C SER A 578 14.86 19.93 39.59
N THR A 579 13.56 20.22 39.51
CA THR A 579 12.72 19.57 38.47
C THR A 579 13.09 20.03 37.06
N ALA A 580 13.46 21.30 36.88
CA ALA A 580 13.93 21.82 35.58
C ALA A 580 15.30 21.25 35.19
N ASP A 581 16.28 21.28 36.10
CA ASP A 581 17.64 20.73 35.86
C ASP A 581 17.64 19.22 35.53
N VAL A 582 16.70 18.45 36.11
CA VAL A 582 16.56 17.02 35.80
C VAL A 582 16.00 16.80 34.39
N LEU A 583 15.08 17.67 33.93
CA LEU A 583 14.53 17.58 32.57
C LEU A 583 15.57 17.94 31.51
N GLU A 584 16.49 18.88 31.78
CA GLU A 584 17.59 19.22 30.85
C GLU A 584 18.60 18.07 30.66
N THR A 585 18.68 17.12 31.59
CA THR A 585 19.63 15.99 31.54
C THR A 585 19.04 14.67 31.07
N LEU A 586 17.73 14.65 30.79
CA LEU A 586 17.02 13.47 30.31
C LEU A 586 17.16 13.35 28.79
N THR A 587 17.55 12.17 28.31
CA THR A 587 17.47 11.86 26.89
C THR A 587 16.01 11.93 26.43
N PRO A 588 15.69 12.62 25.32
CA PRO A 588 14.35 12.62 24.75
C PRO A 588 13.84 11.20 24.52
N PRO A 589 12.58 10.87 24.88
CA PRO A 589 12.00 9.58 24.58
C PRO A 589 11.92 9.32 23.07
N ILE A 590 12.01 8.05 22.70
CA ILE A 590 11.77 7.58 21.34
C ILE A 590 10.26 7.55 21.12
N ASP A 591 9.76 8.46 20.28
CA ASP A 591 8.36 8.46 19.84
C ASP A 591 8.22 7.45 18.68
N MET A 592 7.69 6.26 18.98
CA MET A 592 7.49 5.19 17.98
C MET A 592 6.16 5.35 17.26
N SER A 593 6.18 5.19 15.95
CA SER A 593 4.99 4.98 15.11
C SER A 593 4.35 3.61 15.38
N LEU A 594 3.15 3.38 14.81
CA LEU A 594 2.48 2.09 14.90
C LEU A 594 3.32 0.96 14.27
N GLU A 595 3.90 1.22 13.10
CA GLU A 595 4.76 0.27 12.37
C GLU A 595 5.99 -0.08 13.21
N GLU A 596 6.70 0.93 13.74
CA GLU A 596 7.86 0.69 14.62
C GLU A 596 7.48 -0.05 15.90
N SER A 597 6.28 0.19 16.43
CA SER A 597 5.76 -0.52 17.62
C SER A 597 5.45 -1.99 17.33
N LEU A 598 4.89 -2.29 16.15
CA LEU A 598 4.62 -3.66 15.70
C LEU A 598 5.92 -4.43 15.42
N ASP A 599 6.89 -3.77 14.78
CA ASP A 599 8.25 -4.27 14.55
C ASP A 599 8.98 -4.57 15.87
N PHE A 600 8.77 -3.72 16.87
CA PHE A 600 9.41 -3.85 18.19
C PHE A 600 8.84 -4.99 19.05
N ALA A 601 7.53 -5.23 18.96
CA ALA A 601 6.82 -6.17 19.83
C ALA A 601 7.29 -7.62 19.65
N ASN A 602 7.48 -8.33 20.76
CA ASN A 602 7.75 -9.77 20.78
C ASN A 602 6.46 -10.62 20.83
N ASP A 603 6.60 -11.94 20.75
CA ASP A 603 5.48 -12.90 20.71
C ASP A 603 4.60 -12.90 21.98
N ASP A 604 5.13 -12.39 23.09
CA ASP A 604 4.44 -12.22 24.37
C ASP A 604 4.00 -10.77 24.65
N GLU A 605 4.10 -9.93 23.63
CA GLU A 605 3.79 -8.49 23.63
C GLU A 605 2.73 -8.17 22.58
N CYS A 606 2.03 -7.06 22.78
CA CYS A 606 1.12 -6.49 21.80
C CYS A 606 1.16 -4.96 21.86
N VAL A 607 0.68 -4.33 20.80
CA VAL A 607 0.55 -2.88 20.69
C VAL A 607 -0.90 -2.51 21.03
N GLU A 608 -1.07 -1.75 22.10
CA GLU A 608 -2.31 -1.06 22.43
C GLU A 608 -2.42 0.20 21.56
N VAL A 609 -3.50 0.27 20.79
CA VAL A 609 -3.76 1.33 19.81
C VAL A 609 -5.04 2.06 20.22
N THR A 610 -4.92 3.37 20.42
CA THR A 610 -6.03 4.25 20.82
C THR A 610 -6.04 5.53 19.97
N PRO A 611 -7.15 6.28 19.92
CA PRO A 611 -7.25 7.50 19.10
C PRO A 611 -6.15 8.55 19.36
N GLU A 612 -5.59 8.58 20.57
CA GLU A 612 -4.59 9.58 20.97
C GLU A 612 -3.19 8.99 21.19
N SER A 613 -3.08 7.69 21.48
CA SER A 613 -1.84 7.06 21.93
C SER A 613 -1.60 5.67 21.32
N ILE A 614 -0.32 5.34 21.13
CA ILE A 614 0.16 4.00 20.79
C ILE A 614 1.10 3.56 21.91
N ARG A 615 0.87 2.38 22.47
CA ARG A 615 1.64 1.84 23.60
C ARG A 615 1.98 0.38 23.35
N VAL A 616 3.19 -0.05 23.70
CA VAL A 616 3.51 -1.48 23.69
C VAL A 616 3.35 -2.03 25.11
N ARG A 617 2.82 -3.26 25.24
CA ARG A 617 2.60 -3.93 26.52
C ARG A 617 2.78 -5.43 26.41
N LYS A 618 2.93 -6.11 27.55
CA LYS A 618 2.82 -7.56 27.63
C LYS A 618 1.37 -8.01 27.40
N ILE A 619 1.19 -9.18 26.80
CA ILE A 619 -0.13 -9.81 26.67
C ILE A 619 -0.68 -10.11 28.08
N ILE A 620 0.16 -10.69 28.94
CA ILE A 620 -0.14 -10.90 30.36
C ILE A 620 0.48 -9.75 31.17
N LEU A 621 -0.36 -8.88 31.73
CA LEU A 621 0.08 -7.71 32.48
C LEU A 621 0.71 -8.07 33.83
N ASP A 622 0.03 -8.93 34.60
CA ASP A 622 0.48 -9.32 35.93
C ASP A 622 1.83 -10.04 35.85
N ARG A 623 2.82 -9.47 36.53
CA ARG A 623 4.20 -9.94 36.47
C ARG A 623 4.34 -11.42 36.86
N ASP A 624 3.72 -11.83 37.95
CA ASP A 624 3.85 -13.19 38.48
C ASP A 624 3.18 -14.23 37.58
N ALA A 625 2.02 -13.88 37.01
CA ALA A 625 1.31 -14.69 36.02
C ALA A 625 2.15 -14.84 34.75
N TRP A 626 2.78 -13.76 34.27
CA TRP A 626 3.65 -13.80 33.10
C TRP A 626 4.86 -14.73 33.32
N TYR A 627 5.59 -14.61 34.44
CA TYR A 627 6.72 -15.50 34.72
C TYR A 627 6.31 -16.97 34.82
N LYS A 628 5.13 -17.27 35.40
CA LYS A 628 4.58 -18.64 35.43
C LYS A 628 4.24 -19.15 34.04
N TRP A 629 3.65 -18.30 33.19
CA TRP A 629 3.31 -18.65 31.82
C TRP A 629 4.57 -18.87 30.96
N ASN A 630 5.53 -17.95 30.99
CA ASN A 630 6.79 -18.05 30.24
C ASN A 630 7.59 -19.30 30.64
N ALA A 631 7.63 -19.64 31.92
CA ALA A 631 8.24 -20.88 32.39
C ALA A 631 7.56 -22.14 31.85
N ARG A 632 6.24 -22.12 31.60
CA ARG A 632 5.51 -23.23 30.94
C ARG A 632 5.86 -23.31 29.46
N GLN A 633 5.88 -22.18 28.74
CA GLN A 633 6.22 -22.15 27.31
C GLN A 633 7.64 -22.65 27.04
N ARG A 634 8.62 -22.21 27.84
CA ARG A 634 10.01 -22.71 27.74
C ARG A 634 10.15 -24.21 27.98
N ARG A 635 9.24 -24.83 28.72
CA ARG A 635 9.21 -26.28 28.93
C ARG A 635 8.55 -27.02 27.76
N ALA A 636 7.54 -26.40 27.14
CA ALA A 636 6.88 -26.94 25.95
C ALA A 636 7.82 -26.94 24.75
N ASN A 637 8.52 -25.83 24.47
CA ASN A 637 9.44 -25.71 23.32
C ASN A 637 10.74 -26.52 23.43
N LYS A 638 11.01 -27.14 24.59
CA LYS A 638 12.17 -28.04 24.81
C LYS A 638 11.83 -29.52 24.57
N LYS A 639 10.55 -29.85 24.44
CA LYS A 639 10.08 -31.18 24.05
C LYS A 639 9.85 -31.20 22.54
#